data_AF-A0A8C3YGY0-F1
#
_entry.id   AF-A0A8C3YGY0-F1
#
_cell.length_a   1.000
_cell.length_b   1.000
_cell.length_c   1.000
_cell.angle_alpha   90.00
_cell.angle_beta   90.00
_cell.angle_gamma   90.00
#
_symmetry.space_group_name_H-M   'P 1'
#
loop_
_entity.id
_entity.type
_entity.pdbx_description
1 polymer ?
#
loop_
_entity_poly.entity_id
_entity_poly.type
_entity_poly.pdbx_seq_one_letter_code
_entity_poly.pdbx_strand_id
1 'polypeptide(L)'
;MALSEEPAPGAPEDPAEGRLEDAAEDAALARGAALESFGESAETRELLGRLPAVLGDRAAREGALERFRVIMDKYQEQPHLLDPHLEWMLNLLLEFVRNKTSPADLLHLAFKFLYIITKVRGYKTFLRLFPHEVADVQPVLDMCTSQNPKDHETWETRYMLLLWLSVTCLIPFDFSRLDGNQQCGRGSTMDRILQIAESYLLVSDKARDAAAVLVSRCVTRPDVVRERMPGLLDRSLRTLARCSFQTIEGIIAVDGTLQALAQIFKHGKREDCLPYAATVLQRLDGCRLPDSSQTLLRKLGVKLVQRLGLTFLRPRVAKWRYQRGCRSLAANLQLCAQSPREPGTQAETRDRDSDGEDDVPEEVESVIGQLLVGLKDKDTVVRWSAAKGIGRMAGRLPKELADDVAGSVLDCFSFQETDGAWHGGCLALAELGRRGLLLPSRLSDVVPVILKALTYEEKRGACSVGSNVRDAACYVCWAFARAYEPRELKPFVAAISSALVIAAVFDRDVNCRRAASAAFQENVGRQGTFPHGIDVLTAADYFAVGNRSNCFLVISMFIAGFPEYTQPMIEHLVTMKTGHWDGVIRELSAKALRNLVRRAPEHSARHVLPRLLSMTQSPDLHTRHGAVLACAEVAHSLCMLAEQQGRPSTDFLDDKTVQGLKQIHQQLCERQLYRGLGGELMRKAVCVLIENLSLSKMPFRGDAVVGGWQWLLDDTLQSLPLISSQARQQIKDAAVSALAALCSAYYAREPGEADPAVQEELTRRYLARLQSPEEMVRCGFALALGALPRFLLKGRLQQVLGGLQAVTHISPEDTGFAESRRDALKAITRVCQTVGVRAEGAPDEVVCRENVSQIYRTMLDCLGDYTTDSRGDVGAWVREAAMTGLMELTLLLGRDQPELIEASVCERVMCCVAQQASEKIDRFRAHAARVFLALLHFDGPALPHVPHRQELERLFPRSAVASVNWGAPSQAFPRVAQLLGLPAYRYHVLLGLAVSVGGLTESTVRYSTQGLFGYMEGVQGDPRALEDFAGTLLRVFKDNLLNDRVSVPLLKTLDQMLARGCFDLFTAQEDHPFCVKLLALCKEEIRKSKDVQKLRAGVAVFCGLVQFPGAVRRRVLLQLCLLLCHPFPVVRKSTASQVYEMVLTYEVVAPAVLDEVMAVLSDTAWDAELPVVRAQRNRLCELLGVPRPQLVPKPGAC
;
A
#
# COMPACT_ATOMS: atom_id res chain seq x y z
N MET A 1 -16.36 5.40 -7.98
CA MET A 1 -17.49 6.33 -7.81
C MET A 1 -17.70 6.54 -6.32
N ALA A 2 -16.83 7.33 -5.70
CA ALA A 2 -17.07 7.85 -4.36
C ALA A 2 -18.19 8.89 -4.44
N LEU A 3 -19.06 8.89 -3.43
CA LEU A 3 -20.20 9.79 -3.30
C LEU A 3 -19.83 10.88 -2.29
N SER A 4 -19.59 12.11 -2.73
CA SER A 4 -19.68 13.28 -1.87
C SER A 4 -19.98 14.55 -2.69
N GLU A 5 -20.94 15.36 -2.25
CA GLU A 5 -21.27 16.69 -2.78
C GLU A 5 -21.06 17.74 -1.66
N GLU A 6 -20.23 18.75 -1.96
CA GLU A 6 -20.11 20.16 -1.52
C GLU A 6 -20.11 20.61 -0.03
N PRO A 7 -19.13 21.47 0.33
CA PRO A 7 -19.33 22.66 1.18
C PRO A 7 -18.87 23.99 0.51
N ALA A 8 -19.30 25.14 1.08
CA ALA A 8 -19.15 26.53 0.54
C ALA A 8 -17.96 27.33 1.16
N PRO A 9 -17.50 28.47 0.57
CA PRO A 9 -16.11 28.99 0.68
C PRO A 9 -15.88 30.22 1.59
N GLY A 10 -14.62 30.49 2.00
CA GLY A 10 -14.17 31.80 2.52
C GLY A 10 -12.71 31.94 3.08
N ALA A 11 -11.81 32.56 2.28
CA ALA A 11 -10.63 33.45 2.54
C ALA A 11 -9.39 33.02 3.40
N PRO A 12 -8.19 33.69 3.29
CA PRO A 12 -7.38 34.11 2.13
C PRO A 12 -5.90 33.58 2.14
N GLU A 13 -5.19 33.77 1.01
CA GLU A 13 -3.86 33.27 0.57
C GLU A 13 -2.63 33.97 1.20
N ASP A 14 -1.45 33.27 1.29
CA ASP A 14 -0.12 33.69 0.74
C ASP A 14 1.05 32.68 1.08
N PRO A 15 2.27 32.73 0.47
CA PRO A 15 2.86 31.60 -0.27
C PRO A 15 4.30 31.18 0.16
N ALA A 16 4.77 30.00 -0.30
CA ALA A 16 6.19 29.75 -0.60
C ALA A 16 6.41 28.42 -1.34
N GLU A 17 7.06 28.52 -2.51
CA GLU A 17 7.38 27.47 -3.48
C GLU A 17 8.61 26.62 -3.12
N GLY A 18 8.70 25.41 -3.69
CA GLY A 18 10.01 24.89 -4.15
C GLY A 18 10.25 23.37 -4.17
N ARG A 19 10.06 22.76 -5.36
CA ARG A 19 10.87 21.69 -6.00
C ARG A 19 10.89 20.26 -5.38
N LEU A 20 10.98 19.13 -6.10
CA LEU A 20 10.95 18.67 -7.51
C LEU A 20 10.84 17.11 -7.40
N GLU A 21 9.78 16.50 -7.93
CA GLU A 21 9.75 15.66 -9.14
C GLU A 21 9.96 14.13 -9.05
N ASP A 22 10.48 13.54 -7.96
CA ASP A 22 10.72 12.05 -7.94
C ASP A 22 9.83 11.23 -6.96
N ALA A 23 8.71 11.79 -6.48
CA ALA A 23 7.84 11.18 -5.47
C ALA A 23 6.49 10.64 -6.04
N ALA A 24 6.36 10.46 -7.35
CA ALA A 24 5.07 10.38 -8.03
C ALA A 24 4.30 9.05 -7.88
N GLU A 25 4.94 7.93 -7.58
CA GLU A 25 4.25 6.62 -7.53
C GLU A 25 3.83 6.18 -6.12
N ASP A 26 4.58 6.55 -5.07
CA ASP A 26 4.19 6.29 -3.66
C ASP A 26 3.24 7.36 -3.09
N ALA A 27 3.11 8.52 -3.73
CA ALA A 27 2.22 9.60 -3.27
C ALA A 27 0.73 9.36 -3.55
N ALA A 28 0.37 8.46 -4.48
CA ALA A 28 -1.03 8.18 -4.80
C ALA A 28 -1.81 7.51 -3.63
N LEU A 29 -1.09 6.89 -2.69
CA LEU A 29 -1.67 6.28 -1.48
C LEU A 29 -1.53 7.15 -0.22
N ALA A 30 -0.74 8.23 -0.26
CA ALA A 30 -0.38 9.01 0.93
C ALA A 30 -0.87 10.48 0.91
N ARG A 31 -1.36 11.02 -0.21
CA ARG A 31 -1.89 12.41 -0.27
C ARG A 31 -3.39 12.44 -0.48
N GLY A 32 -4.13 12.12 0.57
CA GLY A 32 -5.51 12.61 0.75
C GLY A 32 -5.52 13.99 1.41
N ALA A 33 -4.68 14.93 0.94
CA ALA A 33 -4.85 16.33 1.30
C ALA A 33 -6.06 16.86 0.52
N ALA A 34 -6.99 17.54 1.18
CA ALA A 34 -8.00 18.30 0.47
C ALA A 34 -7.28 19.38 -0.36
N LEU A 35 -7.46 19.36 -1.68
CA LEU A 35 -6.92 20.40 -2.55
C LEU A 35 -7.70 21.70 -2.25
N GLU A 36 -7.00 22.81 -2.07
CA GLU A 36 -7.64 24.10 -1.78
C GLU A 36 -8.11 24.79 -3.08
N SER A 37 -7.42 24.55 -4.20
CA SER A 37 -7.67 25.18 -5.50
C SER A 37 -7.13 24.34 -6.67
N PHE A 38 -7.41 24.76 -7.91
CA PHE A 38 -6.88 24.15 -9.13
C PHE A 38 -5.44 24.63 -9.42
N GLY A 39 -4.47 24.01 -8.77
CA GLY A 39 -3.05 24.40 -8.81
C GLY A 39 -2.39 24.33 -10.19
N GLU A 40 -2.81 23.39 -11.05
CA GLU A 40 -2.24 23.20 -12.39
C GLU A 40 -2.92 24.05 -13.49
N SER A 41 -3.58 25.16 -13.14
CA SER A 41 -4.31 25.99 -14.12
C SER A 41 -3.42 26.57 -15.22
N ALA A 42 -2.17 26.96 -14.89
CA ALA A 42 -1.24 27.53 -15.87
C ALA A 42 -0.74 26.46 -16.85
N GLU A 43 -0.31 25.32 -16.33
CA GLU A 43 0.12 24.16 -17.13
C GLU A 43 -1.00 23.68 -18.05
N THR A 44 -2.23 23.61 -17.54
CA THR A 44 -3.39 23.19 -18.32
C THR A 44 -3.67 24.14 -19.49
N ARG A 45 -3.53 25.45 -19.28
CA ARG A 45 -3.69 26.44 -20.34
C ARG A 45 -2.63 26.31 -21.43
N GLU A 46 -1.38 26.04 -21.06
CA GLU A 46 -0.30 25.78 -22.02
C GLU A 46 -0.58 24.51 -22.85
N LEU A 47 -0.95 23.40 -22.18
CA LEU A 47 -1.27 22.14 -22.84
C LEU A 47 -2.39 22.29 -23.87
N LEU A 48 -3.47 22.97 -23.51
CA LEU A 48 -4.59 23.21 -24.44
C LEU A 48 -4.21 24.15 -25.60
N GLY A 49 -3.37 25.16 -25.35
CA GLY A 49 -2.90 26.08 -26.40
C GLY A 49 -1.96 25.42 -27.42
N ARG A 50 -1.21 24.38 -27.03
CA ARG A 50 -0.24 23.68 -27.89
C ARG A 50 -0.84 22.55 -28.73
N LEU A 51 -2.15 22.31 -28.65
CA LEU A 51 -2.84 21.24 -29.40
C LEU A 51 -2.57 21.23 -30.92
N PRO A 52 -2.53 22.38 -31.63
CA PRO A 52 -2.19 22.38 -33.06
C PRO A 52 -0.75 21.94 -33.34
N ALA A 53 0.19 22.27 -32.45
CA ALA A 53 1.61 21.97 -32.64
C ALA A 53 1.94 20.49 -32.40
N VAL A 54 1.17 19.81 -31.54
CA VAL A 54 1.37 18.38 -31.23
C VAL A 54 0.65 17.44 -32.21
N LEU A 55 -0.11 17.97 -33.16
CA LEU A 55 -0.89 17.15 -34.11
C LEU A 55 -0.02 16.28 -35.01
N GLY A 56 1.14 16.81 -35.45
CA GLY A 56 2.03 16.15 -36.40
C GLY A 56 2.91 15.03 -35.81
N ASP A 57 3.03 14.96 -34.49
CA ASP A 57 3.83 13.93 -33.80
C ASP A 57 2.92 13.09 -32.88
N ARG A 58 2.86 11.79 -33.17
CA ARG A 58 2.07 10.83 -32.41
C ARG A 58 2.52 10.74 -30.95
N ALA A 59 3.83 10.78 -30.69
CA ALA A 59 4.37 10.67 -29.33
C ALA A 59 4.02 11.92 -28.50
N ALA A 60 4.19 13.11 -29.09
CA ALA A 60 3.78 14.36 -28.45
C ALA A 60 2.27 14.42 -28.15
N ARG A 61 1.42 13.94 -29.08
CA ARG A 61 -0.03 13.85 -28.88
C ARG A 61 -0.42 12.90 -27.75
N GLU A 62 0.18 11.71 -27.69
CA GLU A 62 -0.06 10.73 -26.62
C GLU A 62 0.43 11.26 -25.26
N GLY A 63 1.59 11.91 -25.23
CA GLY A 63 2.15 12.54 -24.02
C GLY A 63 1.29 13.68 -23.47
N ALA A 64 0.81 14.57 -24.34
CA ALA A 64 -0.08 15.67 -23.93
C ALA A 64 -1.41 15.16 -23.36
N LEU A 65 -1.97 14.11 -23.97
CA LEU A 65 -3.22 13.50 -23.53
C LEU A 65 -3.07 12.81 -22.17
N GLU A 66 -1.99 12.06 -21.98
CA GLU A 66 -1.73 11.37 -20.71
C GLU A 66 -1.45 12.37 -19.59
N ARG A 67 -0.66 13.42 -19.86
CA ARG A 67 -0.41 14.47 -18.87
C ARG A 67 -1.70 15.18 -18.46
N PHE A 68 -2.56 15.53 -19.42
CA PHE A 68 -3.84 16.16 -19.13
C PHE A 68 -4.76 15.25 -18.30
N ARG A 69 -4.78 13.93 -18.57
CA ARG A 69 -5.51 12.96 -17.74
C ARG A 69 -4.98 12.92 -16.31
N VAL A 70 -3.67 12.85 -16.13
CA VAL A 70 -3.03 12.85 -14.81
C VAL A 70 -3.40 14.11 -14.02
N ILE A 71 -3.43 15.29 -14.66
CA ILE A 71 -3.89 16.52 -13.99
C ILE A 71 -5.36 16.39 -13.58
N MET A 72 -6.24 16.00 -14.51
CA MET A 72 -7.68 15.95 -14.26
C MET A 72 -8.08 14.89 -13.22
N ASP A 73 -7.45 13.71 -13.23
CA ASP A 73 -7.77 12.62 -12.31
C ASP A 73 -7.43 12.98 -10.84
N LYS A 74 -6.49 13.92 -10.58
CA LYS A 74 -6.24 14.46 -9.21
C LYS A 74 -7.48 15.09 -8.59
N TYR A 75 -8.35 15.69 -9.41
CA TYR A 75 -9.53 16.42 -8.96
C TYR A 75 -10.79 15.55 -8.94
N GLN A 76 -10.68 14.23 -9.15
CA GLN A 76 -11.84 13.35 -9.23
C GLN A 76 -12.64 13.27 -7.93
N GLU A 77 -11.99 13.38 -6.77
CA GLU A 77 -12.65 13.39 -5.45
C GLU A 77 -13.19 14.79 -5.07
N GLN A 78 -12.65 15.87 -5.67
CA GLN A 78 -13.06 17.27 -5.41
C GLN A 78 -13.30 18.05 -6.71
N PRO A 79 -14.24 17.60 -7.56
CA PRO A 79 -14.37 18.14 -8.92
C PRO A 79 -14.90 19.58 -8.97
N HIS A 80 -15.53 20.07 -7.90
CA HIS A 80 -16.05 21.44 -7.79
C HIS A 80 -14.95 22.50 -7.88
N LEU A 81 -13.69 22.16 -7.55
CA LEU A 81 -12.54 23.05 -7.69
C LEU A 81 -12.29 23.45 -9.16
N LEU A 82 -12.79 22.68 -10.13
CA LEU A 82 -12.67 22.98 -11.55
C LEU A 82 -13.70 24.02 -12.03
N ASP A 83 -14.79 24.27 -11.28
CA ASP A 83 -15.91 25.11 -11.73
C ASP A 83 -15.52 26.50 -12.23
N PRO A 84 -14.63 27.25 -11.55
CA PRO A 84 -14.20 28.57 -12.03
C PRO A 84 -13.41 28.53 -13.35
N HIS A 85 -12.91 27.35 -13.75
CA HIS A 85 -12.01 27.19 -14.88
C HIS A 85 -12.66 26.56 -16.12
N LEU A 86 -13.86 26.00 -15.99
CA LEU A 86 -14.52 25.27 -17.08
C LEU A 86 -14.82 26.15 -18.31
N GLU A 87 -15.19 27.41 -18.09
CA GLU A 87 -15.62 28.32 -19.15
C GLU A 87 -14.48 28.64 -20.13
N TRP A 88 -13.31 29.03 -19.60
CA TRP A 88 -12.18 29.34 -20.48
C TRP A 88 -11.61 28.07 -21.15
N MET A 89 -11.63 26.92 -20.47
CA MET A 89 -11.20 25.64 -21.07
C MET A 89 -12.10 25.26 -22.24
N LEU A 90 -13.42 25.42 -22.08
CA LEU A 90 -14.39 25.17 -23.13
C LEU A 90 -14.18 26.12 -24.31
N ASN A 91 -14.07 27.43 -24.06
CA ASN A 91 -13.93 28.43 -25.12
C ASN A 91 -12.67 28.19 -25.96
N LEU A 92 -11.52 27.90 -25.32
CA LEU A 92 -10.27 27.63 -26.01
C LEU A 92 -10.38 26.39 -26.92
N LEU A 93 -11.03 25.32 -26.45
CA LEU A 93 -11.24 24.11 -27.25
C LEU A 93 -12.27 24.33 -28.37
N LEU A 94 -13.31 25.14 -28.15
CA LEU A 94 -14.32 25.45 -29.16
C LEU A 94 -13.79 26.38 -30.27
N GLU A 95 -12.79 27.21 -30.01
CA GLU A 95 -12.12 28.01 -31.05
C GLU A 95 -11.55 27.10 -32.16
N PHE A 96 -10.91 25.98 -31.78
CA PHE A 96 -10.41 25.00 -32.76
C PHE A 96 -11.55 24.31 -33.53
N VAL A 97 -12.66 23.99 -32.85
CA VAL A 97 -13.81 23.29 -33.44
C VAL A 97 -14.59 24.18 -34.40
N ARG A 98 -14.78 25.46 -34.08
CA ARG A 98 -15.54 26.42 -34.91
C ARG A 98 -14.74 26.94 -36.10
N ASN A 99 -13.42 26.85 -36.06
CA ASN A 99 -12.58 27.27 -37.17
C ASN A 99 -12.69 26.31 -38.37
N LYS A 100 -13.26 26.79 -39.47
CA LYS A 100 -13.48 26.01 -40.70
C LYS A 100 -12.19 25.55 -41.40
N THR A 101 -11.03 26.13 -41.06
CA THR A 101 -9.73 25.72 -41.61
C THR A 101 -9.02 24.65 -40.77
N SER A 102 -9.58 24.25 -39.63
CA SER A 102 -8.98 23.23 -38.76
C SER A 102 -9.03 21.84 -39.40
N PRO A 103 -7.97 21.02 -39.31
CA PRO A 103 -8.00 19.64 -39.76
C PRO A 103 -8.94 18.79 -38.88
N ALA A 104 -9.53 17.74 -39.46
CA ALA A 104 -10.46 16.86 -38.75
C ALA A 104 -9.85 16.24 -37.48
N ASP A 105 -8.56 15.86 -37.54
CA ASP A 105 -7.84 15.29 -36.40
C ASP A 105 -7.75 16.25 -35.20
N LEU A 106 -7.63 17.57 -35.45
CA LEU A 106 -7.59 18.58 -34.39
C LEU A 106 -8.96 18.71 -33.72
N LEU A 107 -10.02 18.65 -34.51
CA LEU A 107 -11.40 18.64 -34.02
C LEU A 107 -11.65 17.42 -33.12
N HIS A 108 -11.24 16.22 -33.56
CA HIS A 108 -11.37 15.01 -32.76
C HIS A 108 -10.55 15.07 -31.47
N LEU A 109 -9.33 15.60 -31.54
CA LEU A 109 -8.48 15.79 -30.36
C LEU A 109 -9.10 16.78 -29.37
N ALA A 110 -9.63 17.92 -29.83
CA ALA A 110 -10.29 18.90 -28.98
C ALA A 110 -11.49 18.30 -28.23
N PHE A 111 -12.33 17.52 -28.91
CA PHE A 111 -13.45 16.82 -28.26
C PHE A 111 -13.01 15.74 -27.27
N LYS A 112 -11.86 15.10 -27.48
CA LYS A 112 -11.29 14.14 -26.53
C LYS A 112 -10.88 14.81 -25.21
N PHE A 113 -10.29 16.01 -25.29
CA PHE A 113 -9.98 16.82 -24.10
C PHE A 113 -11.25 17.31 -23.41
N LEU A 114 -12.25 17.78 -24.17
CA LEU A 114 -13.57 18.14 -23.63
C LEU A 114 -14.20 16.96 -22.87
N TYR A 115 -14.15 15.76 -23.44
CA TYR A 115 -14.67 14.56 -22.80
C TYR A 115 -13.98 14.28 -21.45
N ILE A 116 -12.65 14.39 -21.36
CA ILE A 116 -11.90 14.19 -20.11
C ILE A 116 -12.39 15.16 -19.02
N ILE A 117 -12.60 16.44 -19.36
CA ILE A 117 -13.14 17.44 -18.42
C ILE A 117 -14.56 17.01 -17.96
N THR A 118 -15.42 16.60 -18.90
CA THR A 118 -16.77 16.15 -18.55
C THR A 118 -16.82 14.87 -17.72
N LYS A 119 -15.83 13.98 -17.87
CA LYS A 119 -15.69 12.74 -17.09
C LYS A 119 -15.42 13.04 -15.61
N VAL A 120 -14.56 14.03 -15.34
CA VAL A 120 -14.19 14.42 -13.96
C VAL A 120 -15.29 15.27 -13.31
N ARG A 121 -15.75 16.35 -13.97
CA ARG A 121 -16.73 17.26 -13.35
C ARG A 121 -18.17 16.77 -13.42
N GLY A 122 -18.51 16.03 -14.46
CA GLY A 122 -19.86 15.60 -14.81
C GLY A 122 -20.51 16.48 -15.88
N TYR A 123 -21.10 15.81 -16.88
CA TYR A 123 -21.66 16.47 -18.07
C TYR A 123 -22.75 17.52 -17.78
N LYS A 124 -23.50 17.44 -16.68
CA LYS A 124 -24.63 18.34 -16.41
C LYS A 124 -24.21 19.79 -16.11
N THR A 125 -23.14 19.97 -15.34
CA THR A 125 -22.59 21.30 -15.05
C THR A 125 -21.98 21.86 -16.33
N PHE A 126 -21.22 21.01 -17.03
CA PHE A 126 -20.58 21.35 -18.29
C PHE A 126 -21.58 21.74 -19.40
N LEU A 127 -22.73 21.05 -19.49
CA LEU A 127 -23.77 21.32 -20.49
C LEU A 127 -24.29 22.77 -20.47
N ARG A 128 -24.23 23.46 -19.33
CA ARG A 128 -24.71 24.84 -19.19
C ARG A 128 -23.81 25.86 -19.87
N LEU A 129 -22.57 25.48 -20.16
CA LEU A 129 -21.55 26.35 -20.72
C LEU A 129 -21.53 26.31 -22.26
N PHE A 130 -22.18 25.31 -22.87
CA PHE A 130 -22.21 25.20 -24.33
C PHE A 130 -22.96 26.37 -24.99
N PRO A 131 -22.44 26.90 -26.11
CA PRO A 131 -23.17 27.85 -26.94
C PRO A 131 -24.49 27.25 -27.45
N HIS A 132 -25.56 28.03 -27.46
CA HIS A 132 -26.91 27.55 -27.74
C HIS A 132 -27.74 28.56 -28.52
N GLU A 133 -27.08 29.36 -29.37
CA GLU A 133 -27.76 30.31 -30.23
C GLU A 133 -28.40 29.60 -31.44
N VAL A 134 -29.37 30.24 -32.10
CA VAL A 134 -30.00 29.69 -33.31
C VAL A 134 -28.96 29.42 -34.41
N ALA A 135 -27.93 30.26 -34.48
CA ALA A 135 -26.81 30.10 -35.42
C ALA A 135 -25.98 28.82 -35.19
N ASP A 136 -26.02 28.24 -33.98
CA ASP A 136 -25.27 27.02 -33.64
C ASP A 136 -25.99 25.73 -34.06
N VAL A 137 -27.31 25.77 -34.28
CA VAL A 137 -28.13 24.57 -34.54
C VAL A 137 -27.70 23.85 -35.82
N GLN A 138 -27.60 24.56 -36.93
CA GLN A 138 -27.28 23.97 -38.23
C GLN A 138 -25.82 23.48 -38.31
N PRO A 139 -24.81 24.25 -37.88
CA PRO A 139 -23.42 23.77 -37.84
C PRO A 139 -23.21 22.52 -36.99
N VAL A 140 -23.80 22.48 -35.78
CA VAL A 140 -23.68 21.30 -34.90
C VAL A 140 -24.40 20.09 -35.49
N LEU A 141 -25.59 20.30 -36.09
CA LEU A 141 -26.32 19.22 -36.77
C LEU A 141 -25.55 18.65 -37.97
N ASP A 142 -24.89 19.49 -38.75
CA ASP A 142 -24.09 19.05 -39.90
C ASP A 142 -22.81 18.32 -39.45
N MET A 143 -22.14 18.79 -38.39
CA MET A 143 -21.03 18.07 -37.76
C MET A 143 -21.46 16.71 -37.21
N CYS A 144 -22.65 16.59 -36.62
CA CYS A 144 -23.22 15.31 -36.20
C CYS A 144 -23.48 14.37 -37.38
N THR A 145 -24.03 14.92 -38.48
CA THR A 145 -24.38 14.16 -39.68
C THR A 145 -23.15 13.61 -40.40
N SER A 146 -22.01 14.32 -40.31
CA SER A 146 -20.75 13.88 -40.92
C SER A 146 -20.03 12.77 -40.15
N GLN A 147 -20.47 12.41 -38.95
CA GLN A 147 -19.83 11.36 -38.15
C GLN A 147 -20.32 9.96 -38.54
N ASN A 148 -19.42 8.97 -38.42
CA ASN A 148 -19.77 7.57 -38.60
C ASN A 148 -20.14 6.91 -37.25
N PRO A 149 -21.37 6.40 -37.06
CA PRO A 149 -21.77 5.72 -35.81
C PRO A 149 -20.98 4.44 -35.51
N LYS A 150 -20.34 3.84 -36.52
CA LYS A 150 -19.55 2.60 -36.39
C LYS A 150 -18.06 2.85 -36.16
N ASP A 151 -17.60 4.09 -36.16
CA ASP A 151 -16.19 4.42 -35.95
C ASP A 151 -15.83 4.32 -34.46
N HIS A 152 -14.91 3.44 -34.08
CA HIS A 152 -14.54 3.25 -32.68
C HIS A 152 -13.48 4.23 -32.16
N GLU A 153 -12.81 5.00 -33.02
CA GLU A 153 -11.70 5.87 -32.62
C GLU A 153 -12.15 7.28 -32.20
N THR A 154 -13.31 7.74 -32.70
CA THR A 154 -13.78 9.13 -32.54
C THR A 154 -15.06 9.26 -31.70
N TRP A 155 -15.39 8.26 -30.88
CA TRP A 155 -16.65 8.25 -30.12
C TRP A 155 -16.79 9.42 -29.15
N GLU A 156 -15.69 9.96 -28.61
CA GLU A 156 -15.71 11.16 -27.76
C GLU A 156 -16.26 12.37 -28.51
N THR A 157 -15.95 12.50 -29.80
CA THR A 157 -16.49 13.55 -30.67
C THR A 157 -18.00 13.45 -30.77
N ARG A 158 -18.51 12.25 -31.05
CA ARG A 158 -19.95 11.99 -31.17
C ARG A 158 -20.67 12.22 -29.85
N TYR A 159 -20.09 11.75 -28.74
CA TYR A 159 -20.64 11.99 -27.41
C TYR A 159 -20.81 13.48 -27.11
N MET A 160 -19.76 14.28 -27.35
CA MET A 160 -19.79 15.72 -27.09
C MET A 160 -20.71 16.47 -28.04
N LEU A 161 -20.74 16.11 -29.32
CA LEU A 161 -21.63 16.72 -30.31
C LEU A 161 -23.11 16.44 -30.01
N LEU A 162 -23.47 15.21 -29.62
CA LEU A 162 -24.84 14.87 -29.22
C LEU A 162 -25.27 15.64 -27.96
N LEU A 163 -24.36 15.83 -27.00
CA LEU A 163 -24.61 16.67 -25.83
C LEU A 163 -24.81 18.14 -26.21
N TRP A 164 -23.98 18.69 -27.10
CA TRP A 164 -24.10 20.05 -27.59
C TRP A 164 -25.43 20.26 -28.34
N LEU A 165 -25.75 19.34 -29.26
CA LEU A 165 -27.03 19.33 -29.98
C LEU A 165 -28.22 19.26 -29.01
N SER A 166 -28.10 18.54 -27.89
CA SER A 166 -29.16 18.48 -26.88
C SER A 166 -29.46 19.83 -26.21
N VAL A 167 -28.53 20.78 -26.23
CA VAL A 167 -28.73 22.14 -25.71
C VAL A 167 -29.27 23.06 -26.81
N THR A 168 -28.69 23.01 -28.02
CA THR A 168 -29.17 23.81 -29.15
C THR A 168 -30.60 23.44 -29.54
N CYS A 169 -31.03 22.20 -29.32
CA CYS A 169 -32.42 21.77 -29.47
C CYS A 169 -33.40 22.47 -28.50
N LEU A 170 -32.95 23.21 -27.49
CA LEU A 170 -33.83 23.93 -26.56
C LEU A 170 -34.09 25.40 -26.97
N ILE A 171 -33.75 25.79 -28.20
CA ILE A 171 -34.09 27.14 -28.70
C ILE A 171 -35.60 27.41 -28.58
N PRO A 172 -36.02 28.65 -28.28
CA PRO A 172 -37.41 29.00 -28.00
C PRO A 172 -38.31 29.09 -29.25
N PHE A 173 -37.80 28.73 -30.43
CA PHE A 173 -38.51 28.82 -31.71
C PHE A 173 -38.90 27.44 -32.24
N ASP A 174 -40.03 27.33 -32.91
CA ASP A 174 -40.49 26.08 -33.56
C ASP A 174 -39.49 25.63 -34.64
N PHE A 175 -39.21 24.33 -34.70
CA PHE A 175 -38.26 23.79 -35.69
C PHE A 175 -38.68 24.03 -37.14
N SER A 176 -39.98 24.15 -37.40
CA SER A 176 -40.53 24.48 -38.73
C SER A 176 -39.97 25.79 -39.31
N ARG A 177 -39.54 26.73 -38.46
CA ARG A 177 -38.92 28.00 -38.90
C ARG A 177 -37.50 27.84 -39.43
N LEU A 178 -36.84 26.72 -39.13
CA LEU A 178 -35.47 26.43 -39.59
C LEU A 178 -35.47 25.67 -40.92
N ASP A 179 -36.62 25.16 -41.37
CA ASP A 179 -36.72 24.28 -42.54
C ASP A 179 -36.72 25.02 -43.89
N GLY A 180 -36.78 26.36 -43.90
CA GLY A 180 -36.79 27.19 -45.12
C GLY A 180 -37.95 26.88 -46.08
N ASN A 181 -38.06 27.62 -47.19
CA ASN A 181 -38.97 27.26 -48.29
C ASN A 181 -38.38 26.02 -49.01
N GLN A 182 -38.87 24.82 -48.64
CA GLN A 182 -38.41 23.51 -49.10
C GLN A 182 -38.24 23.42 -50.63
N GLN A 183 -36.99 23.42 -51.09
CA GLN A 183 -36.58 23.02 -52.44
C GLN A 183 -35.31 22.14 -52.38
N CYS A 184 -35.39 20.99 -51.70
CA CYS A 184 -34.53 19.82 -51.90
C CYS A 184 -34.98 18.74 -50.92
N GLY A 185 -34.97 17.46 -51.28
CA GLY A 185 -35.44 16.31 -50.48
C GLY A 185 -34.72 16.00 -49.16
N ARG A 186 -34.29 17.01 -48.40
CA ARG A 186 -33.85 16.91 -47.00
C ARG A 186 -35.10 16.96 -46.11
N GLY A 187 -35.30 15.94 -45.26
CA GLY A 187 -36.41 15.92 -44.29
C GLY A 187 -36.34 17.07 -43.28
N SER A 188 -37.41 17.27 -42.50
CA SER A 188 -37.48 18.35 -41.50
C SER A 188 -36.31 18.32 -40.52
N THR A 189 -35.88 19.47 -40.02
CA THR A 189 -34.79 19.61 -39.05
C THR A 189 -35.07 18.75 -37.81
N MET A 190 -36.34 18.70 -37.39
CA MET A 190 -36.81 17.83 -36.32
C MET A 190 -36.59 16.34 -36.64
N ASP A 191 -37.03 15.86 -37.81
CA ASP A 191 -36.91 14.45 -38.18
C ASP A 191 -35.43 14.04 -38.34
N ARG A 192 -34.57 14.95 -38.84
CA ARG A 192 -33.11 14.74 -38.91
C ARG A 192 -32.50 14.55 -37.52
N ILE A 193 -32.84 15.43 -36.56
CA ILE A 193 -32.33 15.35 -35.19
C ILE A 193 -32.78 14.04 -34.52
N LEU A 194 -34.06 13.67 -34.66
CA LEU A 194 -34.60 12.44 -34.07
C LEU A 194 -33.98 11.18 -34.72
N GLN A 195 -33.81 11.16 -36.04
CA GLN A 195 -33.18 10.05 -36.75
C GLN A 195 -31.73 9.83 -36.28
N ILE A 196 -30.96 10.92 -36.13
CA ILE A 196 -29.61 10.86 -35.58
C ILE A 196 -29.66 10.30 -34.15
N ALA A 197 -30.47 10.89 -33.28
CA ALA A 197 -30.54 10.51 -31.88
C ALA A 197 -30.94 9.03 -31.70
N GLU A 198 -31.93 8.54 -32.45
CA GLU A 198 -32.34 7.15 -32.42
C GLU A 198 -31.27 6.18 -32.94
N SER A 199 -30.54 6.55 -34.00
CA SER A 199 -29.44 5.72 -34.50
C SER A 199 -28.34 5.53 -33.44
N TYR A 200 -28.07 6.58 -32.65
CA TYR A 200 -27.09 6.55 -31.57
C TYR A 200 -27.62 5.91 -30.28
N LEU A 201 -28.92 5.59 -30.15
CA LEU A 201 -29.40 4.74 -29.04
C LEU A 201 -28.95 3.28 -29.18
N LEU A 202 -28.55 2.86 -30.39
CA LEU A 202 -28.21 1.48 -30.72
C LEU A 202 -26.68 1.23 -30.82
N VAL A 203 -25.84 2.21 -30.49
CA VAL A 203 -24.37 2.06 -30.52
C VAL A 203 -23.83 1.47 -29.23
N SER A 204 -22.70 0.76 -29.29
CA SER A 204 -22.07 0.11 -28.12
C SER A 204 -21.32 1.06 -27.18
N ASP A 205 -21.01 2.28 -27.62
CA ASP A 205 -20.18 3.26 -26.92
C ASP A 205 -20.97 4.25 -26.04
N LYS A 206 -20.25 5.23 -25.43
CA LYS A 206 -20.82 6.20 -24.50
C LYS A 206 -21.74 7.23 -25.18
N ALA A 207 -21.66 7.42 -26.49
CA ALA A 207 -22.52 8.33 -27.25
C ALA A 207 -24.01 7.98 -27.07
N ARG A 208 -24.33 6.70 -26.77
CA ARG A 208 -25.66 6.24 -26.34
C ARG A 208 -26.26 7.08 -25.21
N ASP A 209 -25.45 7.38 -24.19
CA ASP A 209 -25.91 8.15 -23.03
C ASP A 209 -26.27 9.59 -23.42
N ALA A 210 -25.51 10.19 -24.33
CA ALA A 210 -25.77 11.54 -24.86
C ALA A 210 -26.99 11.54 -25.79
N ALA A 211 -27.15 10.51 -26.61
CA ALA A 211 -28.30 10.32 -27.48
C ALA A 211 -29.61 10.25 -26.68
N ALA A 212 -29.65 9.52 -25.56
CA ALA A 212 -30.81 9.48 -24.67
C ALA A 212 -31.18 10.87 -24.11
N VAL A 213 -30.20 11.71 -23.81
CA VAL A 213 -30.43 13.11 -23.40
C VAL A 213 -31.01 13.93 -24.56
N LEU A 214 -30.44 13.83 -25.76
CA LEU A 214 -30.92 14.50 -26.96
C LEU A 214 -32.37 14.12 -27.30
N VAL A 215 -32.68 12.81 -27.34
CA VAL A 215 -34.04 12.30 -27.58
C VAL A 215 -35.02 12.92 -26.59
N SER A 216 -34.69 12.87 -25.29
CA SER A 216 -35.60 13.40 -24.27
C SER A 216 -35.87 14.89 -24.44
N ARG A 217 -34.84 15.70 -24.70
CA ARG A 217 -34.98 17.15 -24.83
C ARG A 217 -35.70 17.55 -26.12
N CYS A 218 -35.47 16.83 -27.22
CA CYS A 218 -36.14 17.08 -28.50
C CYS A 218 -37.63 16.72 -28.43
N VAL A 219 -37.97 15.53 -27.91
CA VAL A 219 -39.35 15.03 -27.91
C VAL A 219 -40.24 15.72 -26.89
N THR A 220 -39.69 16.26 -25.80
CA THR A 220 -40.49 16.98 -24.78
C THR A 220 -40.73 18.44 -25.14
N ARG A 221 -40.33 18.91 -26.33
CA ARG A 221 -40.62 20.27 -26.77
C ARG A 221 -42.11 20.43 -27.12
N PRO A 222 -42.71 21.61 -26.90
CA PRO A 222 -44.13 21.84 -27.21
C PRO A 222 -44.53 21.57 -28.67
N ASP A 223 -43.65 21.89 -29.63
CA ASP A 223 -43.86 21.70 -31.08
C ASP A 223 -43.67 20.23 -31.53
N VAL A 224 -42.92 19.43 -30.77
CA VAL A 224 -42.57 18.04 -31.13
C VAL A 224 -43.43 17.00 -30.40
N VAL A 225 -43.79 17.27 -29.14
CA VAL A 225 -44.38 16.30 -28.21
C VAL A 225 -45.65 15.66 -28.75
N ARG A 226 -46.56 16.46 -29.31
CA ARG A 226 -47.86 15.97 -29.81
C ARG A 226 -47.71 15.07 -31.03
N GLU A 227 -46.77 15.36 -31.92
CA GLU A 227 -46.65 14.63 -33.18
C GLU A 227 -45.75 13.40 -33.11
N ARG A 228 -44.68 13.42 -32.30
CA ARG A 228 -43.62 12.40 -32.34
C ARG A 228 -43.48 11.56 -31.08
N MET A 229 -43.94 12.02 -29.91
CA MET A 229 -43.86 11.24 -28.66
C MET A 229 -44.60 9.89 -28.73
N PRO A 230 -45.85 9.79 -29.23
CA PRO A 230 -46.58 8.52 -29.26
C PRO A 230 -45.86 7.45 -30.09
N GLY A 231 -45.38 7.83 -31.28
CA GLY A 231 -44.67 6.94 -32.19
C GLY A 231 -43.32 6.46 -31.63
N LEU A 232 -42.58 7.33 -30.95
CA LEU A 232 -41.33 6.97 -30.29
C LEU A 232 -41.56 6.02 -29.11
N LEU A 233 -42.56 6.29 -28.26
CA LEU A 233 -42.90 5.45 -27.11
C LEU A 233 -43.33 4.06 -27.57
N ASP A 234 -44.19 3.96 -28.58
CA ASP A 234 -44.61 2.67 -29.12
C ASP A 234 -43.42 1.88 -29.71
N ARG A 235 -42.54 2.52 -30.48
CA ARG A 235 -41.30 1.89 -30.96
C ARG A 235 -40.42 1.40 -29.81
N SER A 236 -40.23 2.22 -28.78
CA SER A 236 -39.46 1.89 -27.58
C SER A 236 -40.04 0.68 -26.85
N LEU A 237 -41.36 0.63 -26.67
CA LEU A 237 -42.05 -0.49 -26.01
C LEU A 237 -41.96 -1.77 -26.83
N ARG A 238 -42.05 -1.70 -28.17
CA ARG A 238 -41.82 -2.86 -29.05
C ARG A 238 -40.37 -3.37 -28.95
N THR A 239 -39.38 -2.48 -28.84
CA THR A 239 -37.98 -2.86 -28.63
C THR A 239 -37.81 -3.60 -27.31
N LEU A 240 -38.36 -3.07 -26.22
CA LEU A 240 -38.33 -3.73 -24.90
C LEU A 240 -39.02 -5.10 -24.89
N ALA A 241 -40.11 -5.27 -25.66
CA ALA A 241 -40.84 -6.52 -25.73
C ALA A 241 -40.16 -7.59 -26.63
N ARG A 242 -39.37 -7.19 -27.63
CA ARG A 242 -38.76 -8.10 -28.62
C ARG A 242 -37.32 -8.48 -28.30
N CYS A 243 -36.57 -7.64 -27.61
CA CYS A 243 -35.16 -7.86 -27.34
C CYS A 243 -34.93 -8.82 -26.17
N SER A 244 -34.00 -9.77 -26.35
CA SER A 244 -33.57 -10.70 -25.30
C SER A 244 -32.32 -10.19 -24.58
N PHE A 245 -32.21 -10.44 -23.28
CA PHE A 245 -30.97 -10.18 -22.51
C PHE A 245 -29.83 -11.16 -22.82
N GLN A 246 -30.07 -12.16 -23.69
CA GLN A 246 -29.08 -13.17 -24.04
C GLN A 246 -28.16 -12.74 -25.17
N THR A 247 -28.53 -11.74 -25.97
CA THR A 247 -27.71 -11.24 -27.09
C THR A 247 -27.11 -9.87 -26.77
N ILE A 248 -25.89 -9.63 -27.26
CA ILE A 248 -25.20 -8.34 -27.07
C ILE A 248 -26.01 -7.21 -27.71
N GLU A 249 -26.53 -7.42 -28.91
CA GLU A 249 -27.38 -6.45 -29.63
C GLU A 249 -28.67 -6.15 -28.85
N GLY A 250 -29.30 -7.18 -28.26
CA GLY A 250 -30.47 -7.01 -27.41
C GLY A 250 -30.17 -6.18 -26.16
N ILE A 251 -29.05 -6.43 -25.49
CA ILE A 251 -28.61 -5.64 -24.33
C ILE A 251 -28.38 -4.18 -24.69
N ILE A 252 -27.72 -3.90 -25.82
CA ILE A 252 -27.44 -2.52 -26.29
C ILE A 252 -28.76 -1.80 -26.59
N ALA A 253 -29.67 -2.44 -27.32
CA ALA A 253 -30.96 -1.86 -27.67
C ALA A 253 -31.83 -1.58 -26.43
N VAL A 254 -31.87 -2.52 -25.47
CA VAL A 254 -32.63 -2.33 -24.23
C VAL A 254 -32.00 -1.24 -23.37
N ASP A 255 -30.68 -1.17 -23.24
CA ASP A 255 -30.01 -0.10 -22.50
C ASP A 255 -30.35 1.27 -23.07
N GLY A 256 -30.14 1.49 -24.37
CA GLY A 256 -30.45 2.76 -25.03
C GLY A 256 -31.92 3.15 -24.87
N THR A 257 -32.81 2.18 -25.01
CA THR A 257 -34.26 2.40 -24.84
C THR A 257 -34.62 2.78 -23.40
N LEU A 258 -34.12 2.05 -22.40
CA LEU A 258 -34.37 2.36 -20.98
C LEU A 258 -33.79 3.72 -20.58
N GLN A 259 -32.60 4.08 -21.10
CA GLN A 259 -32.02 5.40 -20.88
C GLN A 259 -32.89 6.51 -21.48
N ALA A 260 -33.36 6.35 -22.72
CA ALA A 260 -34.23 7.30 -23.38
C ALA A 260 -35.53 7.48 -22.60
N LEU A 261 -36.24 6.39 -22.27
CA LEU A 261 -37.47 6.44 -21.47
C LEU A 261 -37.25 7.11 -20.11
N ALA A 262 -36.19 6.74 -19.38
CA ALA A 262 -35.89 7.33 -18.07
C ALA A 262 -35.58 8.84 -18.15
N GLN A 263 -35.06 9.34 -19.28
CA GLN A 263 -34.85 10.77 -19.50
C GLN A 263 -36.12 11.48 -19.99
N ILE A 264 -36.94 10.84 -20.83
CA ILE A 264 -38.25 11.36 -21.27
C ILE A 264 -39.14 11.60 -20.04
N PHE A 265 -39.34 10.61 -19.18
CA PHE A 265 -40.13 10.76 -17.95
C PHE A 265 -39.46 11.65 -16.87
N LYS A 266 -38.22 12.10 -17.10
CA LYS A 266 -37.54 13.06 -16.22
C LYS A 266 -37.71 14.50 -16.70
N HIS A 267 -37.76 14.73 -18.02
CA HIS A 267 -37.80 16.05 -18.64
C HIS A 267 -39.20 16.44 -19.15
N GLY A 268 -40.02 15.46 -19.51
CA GLY A 268 -41.38 15.64 -19.99
C GLY A 268 -42.30 16.19 -18.90
N LYS A 269 -43.29 16.97 -19.34
CA LYS A 269 -44.34 17.45 -18.45
C LYS A 269 -45.24 16.28 -18.06
N ARG A 270 -45.78 16.34 -16.83
CA ARG A 270 -46.68 15.29 -16.32
C ARG A 270 -47.89 15.08 -17.23
N GLU A 271 -48.49 16.17 -17.71
CA GLU A 271 -49.66 16.13 -18.60
C GLU A 271 -49.43 15.32 -19.88
N ASP A 272 -48.24 15.44 -20.48
CA ASP A 272 -47.88 14.75 -21.71
C ASP A 272 -47.49 13.28 -21.46
N CYS A 273 -46.86 12.99 -20.32
CA CYS A 273 -46.35 11.65 -20.01
C CYS A 273 -47.35 10.73 -19.29
N LEU A 274 -48.29 11.28 -18.52
CA LEU A 274 -49.25 10.52 -17.71
C LEU A 274 -50.08 9.52 -18.52
N PRO A 275 -50.60 9.83 -19.74
CA PRO A 275 -51.39 8.89 -20.53
C PRO A 275 -50.64 7.59 -20.89
N TYR A 276 -49.31 7.63 -20.93
CA TYR A 276 -48.47 6.50 -21.31
C TYR A 276 -47.86 5.78 -20.11
N ALA A 277 -47.89 6.38 -18.91
CA ALA A 277 -47.14 5.91 -17.75
C ALA A 277 -47.54 4.49 -17.30
N ALA A 278 -48.85 4.20 -17.23
CA ALA A 278 -49.35 2.87 -16.84
C ALA A 278 -48.94 1.79 -17.85
N THR A 279 -49.07 2.07 -19.15
CA THR A 279 -48.66 1.14 -20.21
C THR A 279 -47.15 0.88 -20.18
N VAL A 280 -46.33 1.92 -19.95
CA VAL A 280 -44.88 1.75 -19.84
C VAL A 280 -44.51 0.92 -18.61
N LEU A 281 -45.16 1.14 -17.46
CA LEU A 281 -44.93 0.33 -16.25
C LEU A 281 -45.27 -1.14 -16.49
N GLN A 282 -46.46 -1.44 -17.02
CA GLN A 282 -46.90 -2.82 -17.29
C GLN A 282 -45.94 -3.55 -18.25
N ARG A 283 -45.44 -2.87 -19.28
CA ARG A 283 -44.48 -3.44 -20.23
C ARG A 283 -43.10 -3.65 -19.61
N LEU A 284 -42.67 -2.74 -18.74
CA LEU A 284 -41.41 -2.86 -18.00
C LEU A 284 -41.41 -4.06 -17.06
N ASP A 285 -42.53 -4.32 -16.39
CA ASP A 285 -42.71 -5.48 -15.51
C ASP A 285 -42.58 -6.80 -16.31
N GLY A 286 -43.18 -6.83 -17.51
CA GLY A 286 -43.05 -7.94 -18.44
C GLY A 286 -41.62 -8.24 -18.90
N CYS A 287 -40.72 -7.26 -18.83
CA CYS A 287 -39.31 -7.44 -19.22
C CYS A 287 -38.49 -8.21 -18.17
N ARG A 288 -38.98 -8.44 -16.94
CA ARG A 288 -38.22 -9.15 -15.87
C ARG A 288 -36.77 -8.67 -15.71
N LEU A 289 -36.57 -7.36 -15.70
CA LEU A 289 -35.24 -6.76 -15.50
C LEU A 289 -34.50 -7.25 -14.24
N PRO A 290 -35.16 -7.54 -13.09
CA PRO A 290 -34.48 -8.07 -11.92
C PRO A 290 -33.67 -9.35 -12.19
N ASP A 291 -34.09 -10.18 -13.15
CA ASP A 291 -33.42 -11.42 -13.52
C ASP A 291 -32.18 -11.19 -14.40
N SER A 292 -31.96 -9.96 -14.88
CA SER A 292 -30.83 -9.62 -15.75
C SER A 292 -29.49 -9.65 -14.99
N SER A 293 -28.48 -10.28 -15.59
CA SER A 293 -27.12 -10.25 -15.08
C SER A 293 -26.50 -8.84 -15.09
N GLN A 294 -26.97 -7.96 -15.99
CA GLN A 294 -26.40 -6.63 -16.24
C GLN A 294 -26.88 -5.58 -15.22
N THR A 295 -25.96 -5.10 -14.37
CA THR A 295 -26.24 -4.10 -13.33
C THR A 295 -26.83 -2.79 -13.87
N LEU A 296 -26.38 -2.33 -15.03
CA LEU A 296 -26.84 -1.07 -15.63
C LEU A 296 -28.33 -1.15 -16.01
N LEU A 297 -28.77 -2.27 -16.58
CA LEU A 297 -30.17 -2.48 -16.95
C LEU A 297 -31.08 -2.48 -15.73
N ARG A 298 -30.70 -3.20 -14.65
CA ARG A 298 -31.45 -3.21 -13.39
C ARG A 298 -31.54 -1.82 -12.76
N LYS A 299 -30.42 -1.09 -12.73
CA LYS A 299 -30.37 0.30 -12.25
C LYS A 299 -31.29 1.21 -13.07
N LEU A 300 -31.28 1.10 -14.40
CA LEU A 300 -32.12 1.92 -15.28
C LEU A 300 -33.60 1.56 -15.15
N GLY A 301 -33.93 0.27 -14.97
CA GLY A 301 -35.26 -0.19 -14.64
C GLY A 301 -35.79 0.49 -13.37
N VAL A 302 -35.07 0.34 -12.24
CA VAL A 302 -35.42 1.00 -10.97
C VAL A 302 -35.54 2.52 -11.13
N LYS A 303 -34.66 3.13 -11.93
CA LYS A 303 -34.70 4.57 -12.19
C LYS A 303 -35.91 4.99 -13.04
N LEU A 304 -36.34 4.18 -14.00
CA LEU A 304 -37.56 4.41 -14.79
C LEU A 304 -38.80 4.23 -13.92
N VAL A 305 -38.87 3.16 -13.12
CA VAL A 305 -39.92 2.90 -12.11
C VAL A 305 -40.09 4.10 -11.18
N GLN A 306 -38.98 4.65 -10.65
CA GLN A 306 -39.02 5.88 -9.85
C GLN A 306 -39.66 7.06 -10.61
N ARG A 307 -39.37 7.23 -11.91
CA ARG A 307 -39.91 8.35 -12.71
C ARG A 307 -41.39 8.18 -13.02
N LEU A 308 -41.82 6.94 -13.29
CA LEU A 308 -43.22 6.59 -13.49
C LEU A 308 -44.02 6.86 -12.20
N GLY A 309 -43.53 6.43 -11.04
CA GLY A 309 -44.12 6.76 -9.74
C GLY A 309 -44.29 8.27 -9.51
N LEU A 310 -43.29 9.06 -9.88
CA LEU A 310 -43.34 10.52 -9.82
C LEU A 310 -44.22 11.15 -10.93
N THR A 311 -44.65 10.38 -11.92
CA THR A 311 -45.59 10.84 -12.94
C THR A 311 -47.02 10.60 -12.47
N PHE A 312 -47.31 9.44 -11.85
CA PHE A 312 -48.61 9.15 -11.23
C PHE A 312 -48.95 10.17 -10.13
N LEU A 313 -47.99 10.40 -9.21
CA LEU A 313 -48.18 11.33 -8.08
C LEU A 313 -48.00 12.79 -8.50
N ARG A 314 -48.98 13.64 -8.18
CA ARG A 314 -48.91 15.09 -8.40
C ARG A 314 -47.70 15.69 -7.65
N PRO A 315 -46.96 16.66 -8.24
CA PRO A 315 -45.92 17.36 -7.52
C PRO A 315 -46.50 18.12 -6.32
N ARG A 316 -46.22 17.64 -5.11
CA ARG A 316 -46.64 18.26 -3.85
C ARG A 316 -45.46 18.32 -2.88
N VAL A 317 -45.45 19.34 -2.03
CA VAL A 317 -44.60 19.36 -0.84
C VAL A 317 -45.45 18.88 0.34
N ALA A 318 -45.12 17.72 0.91
CA ALA A 318 -45.79 17.19 2.08
C ALA A 318 -45.77 18.22 3.23
N LYS A 319 -46.93 18.71 3.65
CA LYS A 319 -47.06 19.66 4.78
C LYS A 319 -46.69 18.99 6.11
N TRP A 320 -47.02 17.71 6.24
CA TRP A 320 -46.76 16.87 7.42
C TRP A 320 -45.26 16.55 7.64
N ARG A 321 -44.39 16.81 6.66
CA ARG A 321 -42.95 16.54 6.78
C ARG A 321 -42.37 17.28 7.97
N TYR A 322 -41.45 16.65 8.67
CA TYR A 322 -40.69 17.29 9.74
C TYR A 322 -39.85 18.45 9.18
N GLN A 323 -39.98 19.63 9.78
CA GLN A 323 -39.21 20.82 9.42
C GLN A 323 -38.40 21.25 10.63
N ARG A 324 -37.10 20.91 10.61
CA ARG A 324 -36.11 21.50 11.50
C ARG A 324 -36.04 23.00 11.18
N GLY A 325 -36.57 23.84 12.07
CA GLY A 325 -36.44 25.28 11.95
C GLY A 325 -34.95 25.64 11.87
N CYS A 326 -34.58 26.46 10.88
CA CYS A 326 -33.21 26.92 10.58
C CYS A 326 -32.22 25.83 10.09
N ARG A 327 -31.95 25.84 8.76
CA ARG A 327 -31.05 24.88 8.07
C ARG A 327 -29.56 25.28 8.05
N SER A 328 -29.22 26.48 8.52
CA SER A 328 -27.85 27.02 8.46
C SER A 328 -27.16 26.96 9.82
N LEU A 329 -25.92 26.46 9.85
CA LEU A 329 -25.05 26.49 11.03
C LEU A 329 -24.82 27.94 11.51
N ALA A 330 -24.71 28.89 10.57
CA ALA A 330 -24.60 30.31 10.88
C ALA A 330 -25.84 30.86 11.59
N ALA A 331 -27.05 30.39 11.23
CA ALA A 331 -28.27 30.77 11.92
C ALA A 331 -28.35 30.18 13.34
N ASN A 332 -27.86 28.95 13.53
CA ASN A 332 -27.78 28.33 14.87
C ASN A 332 -26.75 29.01 15.78
N LEU A 333 -25.61 29.44 15.23
CA LEU A 333 -24.60 30.20 15.95
C LEU A 333 -25.09 31.62 16.31
N GLN A 334 -25.87 32.26 15.43
CA GLN A 334 -26.51 33.56 15.70
C GLN A 334 -27.63 33.47 16.75
N LEU A 335 -28.39 32.37 16.77
CA LEU A 335 -29.44 32.14 17.78
C LEU A 335 -28.86 31.84 19.17
N CYS A 336 -27.67 31.24 19.26
CA CYS A 336 -27.00 31.01 20.55
C CYS A 336 -26.50 32.31 21.22
N ALA A 337 -26.38 33.41 20.46
CA ALA A 337 -25.99 34.72 20.96
C ALA A 337 -27.18 35.57 21.48
N GLN A 338 -28.42 35.10 21.35
CA GLN A 338 -29.60 35.79 21.86
C GLN A 338 -30.29 34.92 22.92
N SER A 339 -30.49 35.51 24.10
CA SER A 339 -31.08 34.92 25.30
C SER A 339 -32.46 34.26 25.04
N PRO A 340 -32.89 33.33 25.91
CA PRO A 340 -33.97 32.38 25.61
C PRO A 340 -35.32 33.09 25.53
N ARG A 341 -36.06 32.87 24.43
CA ARG A 341 -37.50 33.13 24.41
C ARG A 341 -38.21 32.08 25.26
N GLU A 342 -39.08 32.58 26.14
CA GLU A 342 -39.99 31.81 26.99
C GLU A 342 -40.80 30.76 26.20
N PRO A 343 -41.22 29.66 26.86
CA PRO A 343 -41.98 28.57 26.25
C PRO A 343 -43.41 29.02 25.92
N GLY A 344 -43.57 29.66 24.76
CA GLY A 344 -44.86 29.92 24.16
C GLY A 344 -45.48 28.62 23.65
N THR A 345 -46.36 28.06 24.47
CA THR A 345 -47.56 27.30 24.15
C THR A 345 -47.51 26.42 22.90
N GLN A 346 -47.54 25.10 23.14
CA GLN A 346 -48.00 24.11 22.18
C GLN A 346 -49.30 24.59 21.51
N ALA A 347 -49.18 25.15 20.31
CA ALA A 347 -50.28 25.12 19.37
C ALA A 347 -50.30 23.70 18.78
N GLU A 348 -50.84 22.78 19.56
CA GLU A 348 -51.72 21.75 19.00
C GLU A 348 -52.92 22.48 18.38
N THR A 349 -52.73 23.18 17.26
CA THR A 349 -53.84 23.42 16.35
C THR A 349 -54.12 22.09 15.69
N ARG A 350 -55.05 21.37 16.31
CA ARG A 350 -56.02 20.50 15.66
C ARG A 350 -56.62 21.24 14.45
N ASP A 351 -55.93 21.25 13.32
CA ASP A 351 -56.61 21.29 12.03
C ASP A 351 -56.82 19.83 11.62
N ARG A 352 -57.95 19.30 12.11
CA ARG A 352 -58.64 18.22 11.41
C ARG A 352 -59.07 18.76 10.06
N ASP A 353 -58.90 17.94 9.04
CA ASP A 353 -59.61 17.98 7.76
C ASP A 353 -59.27 19.13 6.80
N SER A 354 -58.21 18.92 6.00
CA SER A 354 -58.31 18.94 4.53
C SER A 354 -56.91 18.75 3.91
N ASP A 355 -56.32 17.58 4.11
CA ASP A 355 -55.53 17.00 3.03
C ASP A 355 -56.51 16.05 2.35
N GLY A 356 -57.17 16.53 1.29
CA GLY A 356 -58.14 15.73 0.56
C GLY A 356 -57.60 14.33 0.27
N GLU A 357 -58.50 13.36 0.29
CA GLU A 357 -58.35 12.05 -0.35
C GLU A 357 -58.01 12.29 -1.83
N ASP A 358 -56.76 12.65 -2.12
CA ASP A 358 -56.20 12.47 -3.45
C ASP A 358 -56.06 10.95 -3.58
N ASP A 359 -57.00 10.32 -4.28
CA ASP A 359 -56.92 8.90 -4.67
C ASP A 359 -55.51 8.62 -5.18
N VAL A 360 -54.75 7.86 -4.39
CA VAL A 360 -53.43 7.39 -4.79
C VAL A 360 -53.66 6.28 -5.81
N PRO A 361 -53.18 6.43 -7.06
CA PRO A 361 -53.40 5.40 -8.07
C PRO A 361 -52.81 4.05 -7.64
N GLU A 362 -53.51 2.95 -7.91
CA GLU A 362 -53.09 1.59 -7.54
C GLU A 362 -51.69 1.25 -8.08
N GLU A 363 -51.29 1.84 -9.22
CA GLU A 363 -49.96 1.65 -9.80
C GLU A 363 -48.83 2.09 -8.87
N VAL A 364 -49.10 3.03 -7.94
CA VAL A 364 -48.10 3.51 -6.97
C VAL A 364 -47.68 2.41 -6.01
N GLU A 365 -48.59 1.50 -5.63
CA GLU A 365 -48.27 0.35 -4.76
C GLU A 365 -47.29 -0.59 -5.47
N SER A 366 -47.54 -0.92 -6.74
CA SER A 366 -46.63 -1.72 -7.57
C SER A 366 -45.24 -1.06 -7.67
N VAL A 367 -45.20 0.26 -7.90
CA VAL A 367 -43.94 1.01 -7.95
C VAL A 367 -43.19 0.92 -6.60
N ILE A 368 -43.86 1.11 -5.46
CA ILE A 368 -43.23 1.00 -4.13
C ILE A 368 -42.70 -0.41 -3.91
N GLY A 369 -43.49 -1.45 -4.23
CA GLY A 369 -43.07 -2.85 -4.13
C GLY A 369 -41.80 -3.13 -4.92
N GLN A 370 -41.72 -2.66 -6.16
CA GLN A 370 -40.50 -2.80 -6.98
C GLN A 370 -39.29 -2.04 -6.42
N LEU A 371 -39.51 -0.87 -5.82
CA LEU A 371 -38.42 -0.13 -5.17
C LEU A 371 -37.93 -0.84 -3.90
N LEU A 372 -38.82 -1.43 -3.10
CA LEU A 372 -38.44 -2.24 -1.93
C LEU A 372 -37.65 -3.47 -2.34
N VAL A 373 -38.04 -4.17 -3.41
CA VAL A 373 -37.23 -5.25 -4.01
C VAL A 373 -35.87 -4.72 -4.47
N GLY A 374 -35.83 -3.53 -5.07
CA GLY A 374 -34.60 -2.86 -5.49
C GLY A 374 -33.64 -2.51 -4.34
N LEU A 375 -34.12 -2.34 -3.09
CA LEU A 375 -33.26 -2.18 -1.91
C LEU A 375 -32.48 -3.45 -1.58
N LYS A 376 -32.95 -4.62 -2.04
CA LYS A 376 -32.34 -5.92 -1.79
C LYS A 376 -31.44 -6.38 -2.94
N ASP A 377 -31.20 -5.53 -3.96
CA ASP A 377 -30.35 -5.88 -5.10
C ASP A 377 -28.89 -6.12 -4.68
N LYS A 378 -28.22 -7.05 -5.37
CA LYS A 378 -26.81 -7.38 -5.15
C LYS A 378 -25.87 -6.18 -5.33
N ASP A 379 -26.19 -5.24 -6.21
CA ASP A 379 -25.33 -4.11 -6.56
C ASP A 379 -25.75 -2.80 -5.86
N THR A 380 -24.79 -2.14 -5.20
CA THR A 380 -25.01 -0.89 -4.45
C THR A 380 -25.63 0.23 -5.29
N VAL A 381 -25.26 0.35 -6.57
CA VAL A 381 -25.79 1.39 -7.45
C VAL A 381 -27.29 1.25 -7.73
N VAL A 382 -27.83 0.02 -7.67
CA VAL A 382 -29.26 -0.26 -7.82
C VAL A 382 -29.97 0.08 -6.51
N ARG A 383 -29.46 -0.41 -5.38
CA ARG A 383 -29.97 -0.11 -4.03
C ARG A 383 -30.06 1.39 -3.75
N TRP A 384 -29.03 2.16 -4.13
CA TRP A 384 -29.02 3.61 -4.01
C TRP A 384 -30.07 4.29 -4.89
N SER A 385 -30.30 3.78 -6.10
CA SER A 385 -31.37 4.29 -6.98
C SER A 385 -32.75 4.03 -6.39
N ALA A 386 -32.95 2.84 -5.81
CA ALA A 386 -34.18 2.45 -5.14
C ALA A 386 -34.45 3.30 -3.88
N ALA A 387 -33.47 3.47 -3.00
CA ALA A 387 -33.55 4.32 -1.81
C ALA A 387 -33.93 5.77 -2.15
N LYS A 388 -33.32 6.34 -3.19
CA LYS A 388 -33.70 7.67 -3.72
C LYS A 388 -35.12 7.67 -4.29
N GLY A 389 -35.55 6.56 -4.87
CA GLY A 389 -36.93 6.30 -5.31
C GLY A 389 -37.91 6.50 -4.17
N ILE A 390 -37.73 5.68 -3.14
CA ILE A 390 -38.56 5.65 -1.92
C ILE A 390 -38.62 7.06 -1.30
N GLY A 391 -37.47 7.70 -1.06
CA GLY A 391 -37.45 9.05 -0.49
C GLY A 391 -38.12 10.13 -1.36
N ARG A 392 -38.15 9.99 -2.69
CA ARG A 392 -38.87 10.95 -3.57
C ARG A 392 -40.37 10.69 -3.60
N MET A 393 -40.77 9.43 -3.57
CA MET A 393 -42.18 9.04 -3.62
C MET A 393 -42.88 9.30 -2.28
N ALA A 394 -42.27 8.89 -1.16
CA ALA A 394 -42.80 9.14 0.18
C ALA A 394 -43.11 10.63 0.42
N GLY A 395 -42.31 11.54 -0.14
CA GLY A 395 -42.54 12.99 -0.02
C GLY A 395 -43.75 13.54 -0.78
N ARG A 396 -44.42 12.73 -1.60
CA ARG A 396 -45.66 13.05 -2.32
C ARG A 396 -46.86 12.26 -1.82
N LEU A 397 -46.66 11.32 -0.91
CA LEU A 397 -47.73 10.51 -0.33
C LEU A 397 -48.39 11.22 0.87
N PRO A 398 -49.64 10.87 1.19
CA PRO A 398 -50.26 11.15 2.48
C PRO A 398 -49.40 10.61 3.63
N LYS A 399 -49.58 11.20 4.83
CA LYS A 399 -48.76 10.89 6.01
C LYS A 399 -48.80 9.40 6.37
N GLU A 400 -49.98 8.79 6.35
CA GLU A 400 -50.19 7.39 6.74
C GLU A 400 -49.44 6.44 5.80
N LEU A 401 -49.68 6.56 4.49
CA LEU A 401 -48.98 5.75 3.47
C LEU A 401 -47.45 5.99 3.47
N ALA A 402 -46.99 7.20 3.76
CA ALA A 402 -45.56 7.46 3.86
C ALA A 402 -44.92 6.81 5.11
N ASP A 403 -45.67 6.72 6.23
CA ASP A 403 -45.25 6.02 7.44
C ASP A 403 -45.27 4.50 7.23
N ASP A 404 -46.25 3.95 6.50
CA ASP A 404 -46.27 2.54 6.10
C ASP A 404 -45.05 2.17 5.26
N VAL A 405 -44.65 3.02 4.31
CA VAL A 405 -43.42 2.85 3.52
C VAL A 405 -42.19 2.83 4.43
N ALA A 406 -42.13 3.68 5.46
CA ALA A 406 -41.04 3.66 6.43
C ALA A 406 -41.05 2.35 7.25
N GLY A 407 -42.25 1.84 7.59
CA GLY A 407 -42.45 0.51 8.17
C GLY A 407 -41.87 -0.61 7.29
N SER A 408 -42.23 -0.65 6.00
CA SER A 408 -41.71 -1.66 5.06
C SER A 408 -40.19 -1.58 4.85
N VAL A 409 -39.59 -0.40 5.01
CA VAL A 409 -38.12 -0.26 5.01
C VAL A 409 -37.49 -0.92 6.24
N LEU A 410 -38.17 -0.89 7.40
CA LEU A 410 -37.67 -1.55 8.62
C LEU A 410 -37.63 -3.08 8.48
N ASP A 411 -38.49 -3.67 7.66
CA ASP A 411 -38.49 -5.11 7.38
C ASP A 411 -37.17 -5.59 6.73
N CYS A 412 -36.42 -4.68 6.08
CA CYS A 412 -35.10 -4.99 5.51
C CYS A 412 -34.04 -5.35 6.56
N PHE A 413 -34.28 -5.06 7.84
CA PHE A 413 -33.35 -5.30 8.95
C PHE A 413 -33.68 -6.57 9.75
N SER A 414 -34.48 -7.47 9.18
CA SER A 414 -34.68 -8.81 9.74
C SER A 414 -33.39 -9.64 9.69
N PHE A 415 -33.24 -10.59 10.61
CA PHE A 415 -32.14 -11.55 10.58
C PHE A 415 -32.19 -12.51 9.38
N GLN A 416 -33.37 -12.68 8.78
CA GLN A 416 -33.55 -13.51 7.58
C GLN A 416 -33.09 -12.82 6.29
N GLU A 417 -32.84 -11.51 6.36
CA GLU A 417 -32.47 -10.70 5.21
C GLU A 417 -30.95 -10.64 4.98
N THR A 418 -30.56 -10.33 3.75
CA THR A 418 -29.14 -10.24 3.37
C THR A 418 -28.48 -8.93 3.83
N ASP A 419 -27.14 -8.92 3.90
CA ASP A 419 -26.35 -7.68 4.02
C ASP A 419 -26.70 -6.65 2.92
N GLY A 420 -27.12 -7.17 1.75
CA GLY A 420 -27.75 -6.46 0.65
C GLY A 420 -28.90 -5.55 1.11
N ALA A 421 -29.89 -6.18 1.72
CA ALA A 421 -31.11 -5.54 2.22
C ALA A 421 -30.82 -4.59 3.38
N TRP A 422 -30.00 -4.98 4.36
CA TRP A 422 -29.63 -4.12 5.50
C TRP A 422 -29.00 -2.80 5.04
N HIS A 423 -28.06 -2.87 4.10
CA HIS A 423 -27.44 -1.67 3.54
C HIS A 423 -28.43 -0.85 2.71
N GLY A 424 -29.28 -1.49 1.88
CA GLY A 424 -30.35 -0.78 1.16
C GLY A 424 -31.32 -0.06 2.10
N GLY A 425 -31.71 -0.70 3.19
CA GLY A 425 -32.52 -0.14 4.27
C GLY A 425 -31.86 1.08 4.91
N CYS A 426 -30.57 1.00 5.25
CA CYS A 426 -29.80 2.16 5.76
C CYS A 426 -29.85 3.34 4.78
N LEU A 427 -29.61 3.10 3.49
CA LEU A 427 -29.66 4.17 2.47
C LEU A 427 -31.06 4.79 2.36
N ALA A 428 -32.12 3.97 2.46
CA ALA A 428 -33.49 4.45 2.43
C ALA A 428 -33.85 5.28 3.68
N LEU A 429 -33.47 4.83 4.89
CA LEU A 429 -33.64 5.58 6.13
C LEU A 429 -32.92 6.93 6.11
N ALA A 430 -31.69 6.97 5.57
CA ALA A 430 -30.95 8.23 5.40
C ALA A 430 -31.64 9.19 4.43
N GLU A 431 -32.18 8.69 3.30
CA GLU A 431 -32.96 9.50 2.35
C GLU A 431 -34.26 10.02 2.96
N LEU A 432 -35.00 9.19 3.71
CA LEU A 432 -36.22 9.60 4.41
C LEU A 432 -35.92 10.66 5.48
N GLY A 433 -34.88 10.44 6.29
CA GLY A 433 -34.42 11.37 7.31
C GLY A 433 -34.03 12.73 6.73
N ARG A 434 -33.14 12.78 5.72
CA ARG A 434 -32.69 14.05 5.09
C ARG A 434 -33.83 14.89 4.51
N ARG A 435 -34.96 14.27 4.17
CA ARG A 435 -36.13 14.94 3.57
C ARG A 435 -37.20 15.32 4.61
N GLY A 436 -37.00 14.96 5.88
CA GLY A 436 -37.99 15.14 6.95
C GLY A 436 -39.20 14.22 6.81
N LEU A 437 -39.04 13.09 6.12
CA LEU A 437 -40.12 12.13 5.87
C LEU A 437 -40.13 11.00 6.91
N LEU A 438 -39.04 10.83 7.65
CA LEU A 438 -39.00 9.98 8.83
C LEU A 438 -39.42 10.84 10.04
N LEU A 439 -40.55 10.51 10.66
CA LEU A 439 -41.10 11.28 11.77
C LEU A 439 -40.35 10.99 13.08
N PRO A 440 -40.21 11.96 14.00
CA PRO A 440 -39.52 11.74 15.28
C PRO A 440 -40.08 10.59 16.12
N SER A 441 -41.39 10.32 16.03
CA SER A 441 -42.04 9.19 16.72
C SER A 441 -41.49 7.82 16.33
N ARG A 442 -40.91 7.69 15.11
CA ARG A 442 -40.29 6.44 14.63
C ARG A 442 -38.84 6.28 15.07
N LEU A 443 -38.22 7.29 15.69
CA LEU A 443 -36.82 7.21 16.12
C LEU A 443 -36.59 6.11 17.16
N SER A 444 -37.58 5.83 18.03
CA SER A 444 -37.51 4.72 18.99
C SER A 444 -37.39 3.35 18.33
N ASP A 445 -37.98 3.18 17.14
CA ASP A 445 -37.95 1.92 16.39
C ASP A 445 -36.66 1.83 15.55
N VAL A 446 -36.25 2.98 14.98
CA VAL A 446 -35.15 3.07 14.01
C VAL A 446 -33.77 3.04 14.68
N VAL A 447 -33.56 3.76 15.79
CA VAL A 447 -32.24 3.85 16.43
C VAL A 447 -31.69 2.49 16.87
N PRO A 448 -32.46 1.59 17.54
CA PRO A 448 -31.96 0.26 17.90
C PRO A 448 -31.46 -0.56 16.70
N VAL A 449 -32.11 -0.41 15.55
CA VAL A 449 -31.73 -1.09 14.30
C VAL A 449 -30.42 -0.50 13.75
N ILE A 450 -30.26 0.83 13.78
CA ILE A 450 -29.01 1.49 13.37
C ILE A 450 -27.84 1.06 14.25
N LEU A 451 -28.05 0.95 15.57
CA LEU A 451 -27.00 0.50 16.49
C LEU A 451 -26.53 -0.92 16.16
N LYS A 452 -27.45 -1.83 15.80
CA LYS A 452 -27.10 -3.17 15.28
C LYS A 452 -26.37 -3.08 13.94
N ALA A 453 -26.79 -2.18 13.05
CA ALA A 453 -26.17 -1.98 11.75
C ALA A 453 -24.73 -1.43 11.85
N LEU A 454 -24.43 -0.57 12.83
CA LEU A 454 -23.08 -0.05 13.12
C LEU A 454 -22.10 -1.13 13.57
N THR A 455 -22.60 -2.25 14.10
CA THR A 455 -21.78 -3.41 14.50
C THR A 455 -22.02 -4.64 13.62
N TYR A 456 -22.69 -4.47 12.47
CA TYR A 456 -23.08 -5.59 11.61
C TYR A 456 -21.85 -6.26 11.00
N GLU A 457 -21.70 -7.55 11.29
CA GLU A 457 -20.62 -8.39 10.78
C GLU A 457 -21.12 -9.82 10.64
N GLU A 458 -21.22 -10.32 9.41
CA GLU A 458 -21.62 -11.69 9.11
C GLU A 458 -20.43 -12.46 8.52
N LYS A 459 -20.15 -13.65 9.04
CA LYS A 459 -19.06 -14.50 8.54
C LYS A 459 -19.58 -15.40 7.42
N ARG A 460 -19.04 -15.25 6.21
CA ARG A 460 -19.33 -16.10 5.04
C ARG A 460 -18.08 -16.85 4.62
N GLY A 461 -17.94 -18.08 5.12
CA GLY A 461 -16.75 -18.92 4.88
C GLY A 461 -15.47 -18.28 5.43
N ALA A 462 -14.53 -17.96 4.54
CA ALA A 462 -13.24 -17.34 4.88
C ALA A 462 -13.26 -15.80 4.90
N CYS A 463 -14.38 -15.17 4.52
CA CYS A 463 -14.52 -13.71 4.51
C CYS A 463 -15.65 -13.26 5.44
N SER A 464 -15.69 -11.96 5.74
CA SER A 464 -16.82 -11.35 6.42
C SER A 464 -17.41 -10.23 5.56
N VAL A 465 -18.74 -10.13 5.59
CA VAL A 465 -19.53 -9.10 4.92
C VAL A 465 -20.16 -8.17 5.96
N GLY A 466 -20.43 -6.93 5.58
CA GLY A 466 -21.05 -5.93 6.46
C GLY A 466 -20.33 -4.58 6.55
N SER A 467 -19.15 -4.41 5.93
CA SER A 467 -18.48 -3.10 5.88
C SER A 467 -19.34 -2.03 5.19
N ASN A 468 -20.03 -2.40 4.11
CA ASN A 468 -21.04 -1.58 3.46
C ASN A 468 -22.18 -1.20 4.42
N VAL A 469 -22.75 -2.17 5.16
CA VAL A 469 -23.85 -1.92 6.12
C VAL A 469 -23.42 -0.93 7.21
N ARG A 470 -22.24 -1.13 7.80
CA ARG A 470 -21.67 -0.25 8.84
C ARG A 470 -21.40 1.16 8.32
N ASP A 471 -20.85 1.28 7.11
CA ASP A 471 -20.64 2.56 6.42
C ASP A 471 -21.97 3.30 6.17
N ALA A 472 -22.97 2.59 5.63
CA ALA A 472 -24.30 3.17 5.43
C ALA A 472 -24.99 3.53 6.74
N ALA A 473 -24.80 2.78 7.83
CA ALA A 473 -25.30 3.12 9.15
C ALA A 473 -24.65 4.42 9.68
N CYS A 474 -23.35 4.61 9.44
CA CYS A 474 -22.68 5.90 9.71
C CYS A 474 -23.31 7.04 8.88
N TYR A 475 -23.65 6.78 7.62
CA TYR A 475 -24.37 7.74 6.78
C TYR A 475 -25.78 8.07 7.32
N VAL A 476 -26.49 7.11 7.92
CA VAL A 476 -27.75 7.40 8.63
C VAL A 476 -27.53 8.33 9.82
N CYS A 477 -26.53 8.05 10.67
CA CYS A 477 -26.18 8.92 11.81
C CYS A 477 -25.80 10.33 11.37
N TRP A 478 -25.05 10.45 10.26
CA TRP A 478 -24.73 11.74 9.64
C TRP A 478 -25.97 12.45 9.10
N ALA A 479 -26.89 11.73 8.47
CA ALA A 479 -28.16 12.27 8.01
C ALA A 479 -29.03 12.76 9.18
N PHE A 480 -29.08 12.03 10.29
CA PHE A 480 -29.85 12.38 11.48
C PHE A 480 -29.34 13.65 12.14
N ALA A 481 -28.01 13.82 12.22
CA ALA A 481 -27.39 15.05 12.70
C ALA A 481 -27.87 16.31 11.96
N ARG A 482 -28.26 16.16 10.69
CA ARG A 482 -28.77 17.25 9.83
C ARG A 482 -30.29 17.36 9.87
N ALA A 483 -30.97 16.23 9.96
CA ALA A 483 -32.43 16.13 9.88
C ALA A 483 -33.14 16.62 11.15
N TYR A 484 -32.65 16.27 12.34
CA TYR A 484 -33.39 16.44 13.60
C TYR A 484 -32.82 17.53 14.51
N GLU A 485 -33.68 18.11 15.33
CA GLU A 485 -33.29 19.05 16.38
C GLU A 485 -32.68 18.34 17.61
N PRO A 486 -31.83 19.03 18.41
CA PRO A 486 -31.17 18.44 19.57
C PRO A 486 -32.11 17.79 20.58
N ARG A 487 -33.32 18.35 20.77
CA ARG A 487 -34.34 17.82 21.68
C ARG A 487 -34.86 16.44 21.29
N GLU A 488 -34.99 16.17 19.99
CA GLU A 488 -35.51 14.89 19.48
C GLU A 488 -34.47 13.77 19.59
N LEU A 489 -33.19 14.10 19.36
CA LEU A 489 -32.10 13.11 19.44
C LEU A 489 -31.59 12.89 20.87
N LYS A 490 -31.87 13.80 21.81
CA LYS A 490 -31.38 13.75 23.20
C LYS A 490 -31.48 12.37 23.86
N PRO A 491 -32.59 11.61 23.76
CA PRO A 491 -32.70 10.29 24.39
C PRO A 491 -31.70 9.25 23.84
N PHE A 492 -31.22 9.45 22.62
CA PHE A 492 -30.41 8.49 21.88
C PHE A 492 -28.92 8.86 21.83
N VAL A 493 -28.55 10.07 22.28
CA VAL A 493 -27.19 10.62 22.18
C VAL A 493 -26.15 9.68 22.79
N ALA A 494 -26.36 9.17 23.99
CA ALA A 494 -25.38 8.31 24.67
C ALA A 494 -25.11 7.03 23.86
N ALA A 495 -26.16 6.40 23.33
CA ALA A 495 -26.06 5.17 22.56
C ALA A 495 -25.41 5.41 21.18
N ILE A 496 -25.85 6.45 20.45
CA ILE A 496 -25.32 6.79 19.12
C ILE A 496 -23.85 7.23 19.22
N SER A 497 -23.53 8.13 20.17
CA SER A 497 -22.16 8.61 20.34
C SER A 497 -21.20 7.48 20.71
N SER A 498 -21.59 6.59 21.63
CA SER A 498 -20.78 5.42 22.00
C SER A 498 -20.57 4.47 20.82
N ALA A 499 -21.62 4.18 20.05
CA ALA A 499 -21.52 3.30 18.89
C ALA A 499 -20.65 3.88 17.77
N LEU A 500 -20.74 5.19 17.52
CA LEU A 500 -19.88 5.88 16.55
C LEU A 500 -18.42 5.93 17.01
N VAL A 501 -18.15 6.19 18.29
CA VAL A 501 -16.79 6.11 18.86
C VAL A 501 -16.21 4.72 18.67
N ILE A 502 -16.98 3.68 19.04
CA ILE A 502 -16.58 2.28 18.89
C ILE A 502 -16.26 1.95 17.43
N ALA A 503 -17.11 2.37 16.48
CA ALA A 503 -16.85 2.19 15.06
C ALA A 503 -15.62 3.00 14.59
N ALA A 504 -15.41 4.21 15.09
CA ALA A 504 -14.24 5.03 14.74
C ALA A 504 -12.91 4.42 15.21
N VAL A 505 -12.89 3.71 16.35
CA VAL A 505 -11.64 3.20 16.94
C VAL A 505 -11.41 1.69 16.79
N PHE A 506 -12.47 0.87 16.74
CA PHE A 506 -12.35 -0.61 16.76
C PHE A 506 -12.81 -1.32 15.48
N ASP A 507 -13.25 -0.57 14.47
CA ASP A 507 -13.59 -1.15 13.18
C ASP A 507 -12.34 -1.61 12.43
N ARG A 508 -12.41 -2.77 11.76
CA ARG A 508 -11.34 -3.31 10.94
C ARG A 508 -11.09 -2.47 9.69
N ASP A 509 -12.17 -1.98 9.07
CA ASP A 509 -12.15 -1.31 7.77
C ASP A 509 -11.93 0.20 7.95
N VAL A 510 -10.94 0.76 7.25
CA VAL A 510 -10.55 2.18 7.38
C VAL A 510 -11.67 3.13 6.95
N ASN A 511 -12.44 2.76 5.93
CA ASN A 511 -13.55 3.57 5.44
C ASN A 511 -14.66 3.67 6.50
N CYS A 512 -14.99 2.58 7.19
CA CYS A 512 -15.97 2.60 8.26
C CYS A 512 -15.48 3.44 9.45
N ARG A 513 -14.19 3.37 9.82
CA ARG A 513 -13.62 4.25 10.86
C ARG A 513 -13.76 5.73 10.50
N ARG A 514 -13.44 6.08 9.25
CA ARG A 514 -13.55 7.45 8.73
C ARG A 514 -15.00 7.93 8.64
N ALA A 515 -15.91 7.07 8.18
CA ALA A 515 -17.33 7.38 8.11
C ALA A 515 -17.93 7.60 9.51
N ALA A 516 -17.54 6.78 10.49
CA ALA A 516 -17.95 6.94 11.87
C ALA A 516 -17.42 8.24 12.50
N SER A 517 -16.13 8.57 12.27
CA SER A 517 -15.53 9.84 12.68
C SER A 517 -16.25 11.05 12.06
N ALA A 518 -16.53 11.02 10.76
CA ALA A 518 -17.27 12.09 10.07
C ALA A 518 -18.73 12.22 10.56
N ALA A 519 -19.41 11.11 10.83
CA ALA A 519 -20.75 11.12 11.40
C ALA A 519 -20.74 11.66 12.84
N PHE A 520 -19.70 11.34 13.63
CA PHE A 520 -19.50 11.91 14.97
C PHE A 520 -19.26 13.42 14.89
N GLN A 521 -18.37 13.87 14.01
CA GLN A 521 -18.11 15.30 13.76
C GLN A 521 -19.37 16.09 13.44
N GLU A 522 -20.20 15.58 12.53
CA GLU A 522 -21.44 16.26 12.12
C GLU A 522 -22.42 16.39 13.31
N ASN A 523 -22.50 15.37 14.17
CA ASN A 523 -23.32 15.40 15.37
C ASN A 523 -22.76 16.40 16.41
N VAL A 524 -21.46 16.44 16.63
CA VAL A 524 -20.83 17.41 17.54
C VAL A 524 -21.13 18.84 17.07
N GLY A 525 -20.92 19.14 15.79
CA GLY A 525 -21.11 20.48 15.24
C GLY A 525 -22.57 20.95 15.17
N ARG A 526 -23.54 20.04 14.93
CA ARG A 526 -24.95 20.42 14.72
C ARG A 526 -25.88 20.14 15.88
N GLN A 527 -25.58 19.13 16.69
CA GLN A 527 -26.39 18.77 17.84
C GLN A 527 -25.83 19.38 19.11
N GLY A 528 -24.49 19.42 19.26
CA GLY A 528 -23.82 19.97 20.43
C GLY A 528 -24.06 19.20 21.73
N THR A 529 -24.72 18.04 21.67
CA THR A 529 -25.13 17.23 22.83
C THR A 529 -24.21 16.05 23.10
N PHE A 530 -23.27 15.76 22.20
CA PHE A 530 -22.36 14.62 22.32
C PHE A 530 -21.35 14.86 23.45
N PRO A 531 -21.25 13.96 24.45
CA PRO A 531 -20.32 14.10 25.56
C PRO A 531 -18.87 14.28 25.07
N HIS A 532 -18.16 15.29 25.58
CA HIS A 532 -16.75 15.56 25.23
C HIS A 532 -16.47 15.60 23.72
N GLY A 533 -17.45 16.02 22.92
CA GLY A 533 -17.44 15.88 21.47
C GLY A 533 -16.25 16.54 20.76
N ILE A 534 -15.83 17.71 21.22
CA ILE A 534 -14.71 18.47 20.62
C ILE A 534 -13.38 17.76 20.88
N ASP A 535 -13.15 17.30 22.11
CA ASP A 535 -11.92 16.60 22.49
C ASP A 535 -11.78 15.27 21.74
N VAL A 536 -12.88 14.50 21.68
CA VAL A 536 -12.92 13.23 20.94
C VAL A 536 -12.72 13.45 19.44
N LEU A 537 -13.37 14.46 18.85
CA LEU A 537 -13.20 14.79 17.43
C LEU A 537 -11.75 15.16 17.09
N THR A 538 -11.09 15.92 17.95
CA THR A 538 -9.71 16.36 17.75
C THR A 538 -8.74 15.17 17.81
N ALA A 539 -8.98 14.22 18.73
CA ALA A 539 -8.13 13.04 18.86
C ALA A 539 -8.41 11.94 17.83
N ALA A 540 -9.66 11.82 17.36
CA ALA A 540 -10.13 10.80 16.43
C ALA A 540 -10.54 11.41 15.07
N ASP A 541 -9.70 12.31 14.54
CA ASP A 541 -9.92 12.92 13.23
C ASP A 541 -9.78 11.92 12.06
N TYR A 542 -10.14 12.36 10.85
CA TYR A 542 -10.13 11.55 9.63
C TYR A 542 -8.78 10.88 9.31
N PHE A 543 -7.67 11.53 9.64
CA PHE A 543 -6.31 11.04 9.40
C PHE A 543 -5.85 10.12 10.53
N ALA A 544 -6.07 10.53 11.78
CA ALA A 544 -5.71 9.78 12.97
C ALA A 544 -6.37 8.40 12.99
N VAL A 545 -7.65 8.31 12.57
CA VAL A 545 -8.38 7.05 12.48
C VAL A 545 -7.96 6.16 11.30
N GLY A 546 -7.05 6.65 10.44
CA GLY A 546 -6.45 5.87 9.35
C GLY A 546 -5.64 4.67 9.87
N ASN A 547 -4.88 4.85 10.94
CA ASN A 547 -3.97 3.82 11.48
C ASN A 547 -4.67 2.95 12.54
N ARG A 548 -4.94 1.69 12.18
CA ARG A 548 -5.62 0.71 13.04
C ARG A 548 -4.93 0.49 14.40
N SER A 549 -3.61 0.37 14.43
CA SER A 549 -2.89 0.15 15.70
C SER A 549 -2.97 1.38 16.61
N ASN A 550 -2.88 2.58 16.02
CA ASN A 550 -3.05 3.84 16.75
C ASN A 550 -4.46 3.97 17.35
N CYS A 551 -5.49 3.63 16.58
CA CYS A 551 -6.87 3.63 17.05
C CYS A 551 -7.07 2.74 18.29
N PHE A 552 -6.61 1.48 18.19
CA PHE A 552 -6.80 0.49 19.25
C PHE A 552 -6.01 0.78 20.52
N LEU A 553 -4.81 1.36 20.42
CA LEU A 553 -3.88 1.45 21.57
C LEU A 553 -3.74 2.86 22.15
N VAL A 554 -3.89 3.91 21.33
CA VAL A 554 -3.62 5.30 21.73
C VAL A 554 -4.91 6.10 21.79
N ILE A 555 -5.66 6.18 20.68
CA ILE A 555 -6.90 6.98 20.60
C ILE A 555 -7.95 6.40 21.56
N SER A 556 -8.13 5.08 21.58
CA SER A 556 -9.06 4.42 22.50
C SER A 556 -8.77 4.74 23.98
N MET A 557 -7.49 4.81 24.34
CA MET A 557 -7.04 5.08 25.71
C MET A 557 -7.29 6.54 26.11
N PHE A 558 -7.15 7.47 25.17
CA PHE A 558 -7.53 8.87 25.36
C PHE A 558 -9.04 9.00 25.58
N ILE A 559 -9.87 8.40 24.70
CA ILE A 559 -11.32 8.49 24.78
C ILE A 559 -11.87 7.81 26.04
N ALA A 560 -11.26 6.71 26.48
CA ALA A 560 -11.58 6.08 27.76
C ALA A 560 -11.17 6.90 28.99
N GLY A 561 -10.59 8.10 28.81
CA GLY A 561 -10.55 9.12 29.87
C GLY A 561 -11.94 9.66 30.23
N PHE A 562 -12.93 9.49 29.35
CA PHE A 562 -14.31 9.92 29.55
C PHE A 562 -15.18 8.73 30.01
N PRO A 563 -15.82 8.81 31.19
CA PRO A 563 -16.60 7.70 31.75
C PRO A 563 -17.71 7.16 30.85
N GLU A 564 -18.33 8.04 30.04
CA GLU A 564 -19.43 7.71 29.13
C GLU A 564 -19.03 6.68 28.08
N TYR A 565 -17.76 6.67 27.65
CA TYR A 565 -17.26 5.79 26.60
C TYR A 565 -16.48 4.58 27.12
N THR A 566 -15.99 4.63 28.37
CA THR A 566 -15.07 3.64 28.92
C THR A 566 -15.66 2.23 28.95
N GLN A 567 -16.78 2.05 29.64
CA GLN A 567 -17.42 0.73 29.78
C GLN A 567 -17.97 0.19 28.45
N PRO A 568 -18.69 0.97 27.61
CA PRO A 568 -19.14 0.51 26.29
C PRO A 568 -18.00 0.01 25.41
N MET A 569 -16.84 0.68 25.43
CA MET A 569 -15.66 0.26 24.68
C MET A 569 -15.10 -1.07 25.17
N ILE A 570 -14.96 -1.24 26.49
CA ILE A 570 -14.49 -2.50 27.10
C ILE A 570 -15.45 -3.64 26.77
N GLU A 571 -16.76 -3.43 26.94
CA GLU A 571 -17.78 -4.41 26.64
C GLU A 571 -17.78 -4.80 25.16
N HIS A 572 -17.63 -3.84 24.24
CA HIS A 572 -17.52 -4.12 22.81
C HIS A 572 -16.30 -4.97 22.47
N LEU A 573 -15.14 -4.66 23.05
CA LEU A 573 -13.93 -5.46 22.82
C LEU A 573 -14.14 -6.91 23.27
N VAL A 574 -14.67 -7.10 24.48
CA VAL A 574 -14.90 -8.44 25.05
C VAL A 574 -15.98 -9.21 24.28
N THR A 575 -17.06 -8.55 23.86
CA THR A 575 -18.20 -9.19 23.19
C THR A 575 -17.94 -9.50 21.72
N MET A 576 -17.35 -8.56 20.98
CA MET A 576 -17.28 -8.62 19.51
C MET A 576 -15.86 -8.85 18.99
N LYS A 577 -14.83 -8.28 19.64
CA LYS A 577 -13.48 -8.20 19.05
C LYS A 577 -12.52 -9.28 19.55
N THR A 578 -12.67 -9.79 20.77
CA THR A 578 -11.88 -10.93 21.27
C THR A 578 -12.15 -12.21 20.48
N GLY A 579 -13.39 -12.46 20.06
CA GLY A 579 -13.78 -13.60 19.21
C GLY A 579 -13.71 -13.35 17.70
N HIS A 580 -13.19 -12.19 17.28
CA HIS A 580 -13.19 -11.78 15.88
C HIS A 580 -12.37 -12.75 15.01
N TRP A 581 -12.72 -12.93 13.74
CA TRP A 581 -12.07 -13.90 12.86
C TRP A 581 -10.64 -13.51 12.42
N ASP A 582 -10.38 -12.21 12.24
CA ASP A 582 -9.04 -11.65 11.99
C ASP A 582 -8.18 -11.70 13.27
N GLY A 583 -7.04 -12.41 13.22
CA GLY A 583 -6.13 -12.57 14.35
C GLY A 583 -5.49 -11.26 14.81
N VAL A 584 -5.25 -10.31 13.91
CA VAL A 584 -4.67 -9.01 14.27
C VAL A 584 -5.65 -8.19 15.12
N ILE A 585 -6.94 -8.27 14.82
CA ILE A 585 -7.98 -7.62 15.62
C ILE A 585 -8.02 -8.23 17.03
N ARG A 586 -7.91 -9.56 17.16
CA ARG A 586 -7.87 -10.22 18.48
C ARG A 586 -6.66 -9.78 19.30
N GLU A 587 -5.47 -9.72 18.68
CA GLU A 587 -4.23 -9.29 19.35
C GLU A 587 -4.27 -7.81 19.76
N LEU A 588 -4.74 -6.93 18.89
CA LEU A 588 -4.94 -5.52 19.21
C LEU A 588 -5.99 -5.34 20.30
N SER A 589 -7.05 -6.16 20.32
CA SER A 589 -8.09 -6.11 21.35
C SER A 589 -7.55 -6.49 22.72
N ALA A 590 -6.72 -7.54 22.82
CA ALA A 590 -6.08 -7.93 24.07
C ALA A 590 -5.18 -6.81 24.63
N LYS A 591 -4.37 -6.19 23.76
CA LYS A 591 -3.52 -5.05 24.12
C LYS A 591 -4.31 -3.78 24.46
N ALA A 592 -5.41 -3.52 23.75
CA ALA A 592 -6.31 -2.42 24.05
C ALA A 592 -6.96 -2.62 25.43
N LEU A 593 -7.44 -3.84 25.74
CA LEU A 593 -7.96 -4.19 27.06
C LEU A 593 -6.91 -3.97 28.14
N ARG A 594 -5.65 -4.37 27.94
CA ARG A 594 -4.53 -4.06 28.86
C ARG A 594 -4.52 -2.59 29.28
N ASN A 595 -4.64 -1.69 28.31
CA ASN A 595 -4.60 -0.24 28.52
C ASN A 595 -5.88 0.25 29.22
N LEU A 596 -7.05 -0.17 28.72
CA LEU A 596 -8.36 0.27 29.20
C LEU A 596 -8.68 -0.21 30.62
N VAL A 597 -8.14 -1.35 31.05
CA VAL A 597 -8.26 -1.85 32.44
C VAL A 597 -7.83 -0.79 33.46
N ARG A 598 -6.85 0.05 33.13
CA ARG A 598 -6.37 1.12 34.02
C ARG A 598 -7.43 2.20 34.30
N ARG A 599 -8.44 2.33 33.43
CA ARG A 599 -9.56 3.28 33.59
C ARG A 599 -10.74 2.68 34.34
N ALA A 600 -10.91 1.36 34.33
CA ALA A 600 -12.00 0.67 35.02
C ALA A 600 -11.55 -0.66 35.65
N PRO A 601 -10.63 -0.63 36.65
CA PRO A 601 -10.00 -1.84 37.17
C PRO A 601 -10.97 -2.73 37.95
N GLU A 602 -11.89 -2.16 38.74
CA GLU A 602 -12.88 -2.92 39.51
C GLU A 602 -13.88 -3.64 38.60
N HIS A 603 -14.36 -2.95 37.56
CA HIS A 603 -15.24 -3.56 36.55
C HIS A 603 -14.51 -4.68 35.80
N SER A 604 -13.24 -4.46 35.46
CA SER A 604 -12.43 -5.46 34.76
C SER A 604 -12.20 -6.72 35.59
N ALA A 605 -11.89 -6.56 36.87
CA ALA A 605 -11.70 -7.66 37.81
C ALA A 605 -13.01 -8.45 38.04
N ARG A 606 -14.13 -7.76 38.26
CA ARG A 606 -15.40 -8.41 38.64
C ARG A 606 -16.19 -9.00 37.47
N HIS A 607 -16.11 -8.40 36.28
CA HIS A 607 -16.98 -8.76 35.15
C HIS A 607 -16.21 -9.21 33.92
N VAL A 608 -15.13 -8.52 33.55
CA VAL A 608 -14.40 -8.80 32.31
C VAL A 608 -13.59 -10.09 32.43
N LEU A 609 -12.74 -10.20 33.44
CA LEU A 609 -11.83 -11.34 33.58
C LEU A 609 -12.56 -12.68 33.79
N PRO A 610 -13.61 -12.78 34.64
CA PRO A 610 -14.40 -14.01 34.76
C PRO A 610 -15.08 -14.42 33.46
N ARG A 611 -15.56 -13.45 32.68
CA ARG A 611 -16.16 -13.70 31.36
C ARG A 611 -15.11 -14.23 30.38
N LEU A 612 -13.95 -13.59 30.30
CA LEU A 612 -12.84 -14.04 29.45
C LEU A 612 -12.39 -15.46 29.82
N LEU A 613 -12.27 -15.78 31.12
CA LEU A 613 -11.96 -17.13 31.59
C LEU A 613 -12.97 -18.17 31.09
N SER A 614 -14.27 -17.89 31.15
CA SER A 614 -15.29 -18.79 30.59
C SER A 614 -15.12 -19.00 29.07
N MET A 615 -14.72 -17.95 28.35
CA MET A 615 -14.53 -17.96 26.89
C MET A 615 -13.29 -18.77 26.46
N THR A 616 -12.28 -18.94 27.33
CA THR A 616 -11.13 -19.82 27.07
C THR A 616 -11.51 -21.28 26.82
N GLN A 617 -12.69 -21.70 27.28
CA GLN A 617 -13.22 -23.05 27.13
C GLN A 617 -14.18 -23.20 25.95
N SER A 618 -14.45 -22.11 25.20
CA SER A 618 -15.37 -22.09 24.05
C SER A 618 -15.00 -23.16 23.01
N PRO A 619 -15.96 -23.78 22.30
CA PRO A 619 -15.66 -24.65 21.17
C PRO A 619 -15.06 -23.88 19.98
N ASP A 620 -15.35 -22.57 19.85
CA ASP A 620 -14.83 -21.72 18.78
C ASP A 620 -13.35 -21.33 19.01
N LEU A 621 -12.50 -21.65 18.03
CA LEU A 621 -11.06 -21.42 18.09
C LEU A 621 -10.69 -19.94 18.26
N HIS A 622 -11.36 -19.05 17.54
CA HIS A 622 -11.03 -17.62 17.55
C HIS A 622 -11.35 -16.98 18.90
N THR A 623 -12.53 -17.33 19.44
CA THR A 623 -12.97 -16.95 20.79
C THR A 623 -11.99 -17.45 21.84
N ARG A 624 -11.59 -18.74 21.81
CA ARG A 624 -10.60 -19.26 22.74
C ARG A 624 -9.27 -18.51 22.66
N HIS A 625 -8.75 -18.35 21.44
CA HIS A 625 -7.46 -17.69 21.21
C HIS A 625 -7.46 -16.26 21.75
N GLY A 626 -8.46 -15.45 21.38
CA GLY A 626 -8.54 -14.06 21.85
C GLY A 626 -8.81 -13.95 23.35
N ALA A 627 -9.59 -14.88 23.93
CA ALA A 627 -9.81 -14.94 25.36
C ALA A 627 -8.52 -15.25 26.14
N VAL A 628 -7.70 -16.20 25.68
CA VAL A 628 -6.40 -16.51 26.33
C VAL A 628 -5.45 -15.30 26.29
N LEU A 629 -5.35 -14.63 25.15
CA LEU A 629 -4.56 -13.40 25.04
C LEU A 629 -5.08 -12.28 25.94
N ALA A 630 -6.40 -12.06 25.97
CA ALA A 630 -7.01 -11.03 26.79
C ALA A 630 -6.88 -11.34 28.29
N CYS A 631 -7.01 -12.61 28.72
CA CYS A 631 -6.74 -13.03 30.09
C CYS A 631 -5.31 -12.69 30.50
N ALA A 632 -4.33 -12.97 29.64
CA ALA A 632 -2.92 -12.68 29.89
C ALA A 632 -2.67 -11.18 30.13
N GLU A 633 -3.13 -10.34 29.21
CA GLU A 633 -2.94 -8.89 29.23
C GLU A 633 -3.71 -8.21 30.36
N VAL A 634 -4.96 -8.61 30.61
CA VAL A 634 -5.82 -8.04 31.68
C VAL A 634 -5.27 -8.42 33.05
N ALA A 635 -4.93 -9.69 33.28
CA ALA A 635 -4.36 -10.14 34.56
C ALA A 635 -3.06 -9.41 34.88
N HIS A 636 -2.17 -9.29 33.88
CA HIS A 636 -0.92 -8.57 34.06
C HIS A 636 -1.12 -7.08 34.34
N SER A 637 -2.05 -6.43 33.64
CA SER A 637 -2.36 -5.01 33.89
C SER A 637 -2.90 -4.77 35.31
N LEU A 638 -3.78 -5.66 35.81
CA LEU A 638 -4.30 -5.59 37.19
C LEU A 638 -3.20 -5.79 38.24
N CYS A 639 -2.30 -6.78 38.03
CA CYS A 639 -1.16 -6.99 38.92
C CYS A 639 -0.21 -5.79 38.95
N MET A 640 0.14 -5.25 37.78
CA MET A 640 0.97 -4.04 37.67
C MET A 640 0.33 -2.85 38.37
N LEU A 641 -0.99 -2.68 38.25
CA LEU A 641 -1.72 -1.61 38.93
C LEU A 641 -1.74 -1.80 40.45
N ALA A 642 -1.92 -3.03 40.92
CA ALA A 642 -1.85 -3.35 42.34
C ALA A 642 -0.48 -2.99 42.93
N GLU A 643 0.61 -3.39 42.25
CA GLU A 643 1.98 -3.07 42.66
C GLU A 643 2.23 -1.55 42.69
N GLN A 644 1.77 -0.82 41.66
CA GLN A 644 1.88 0.65 41.61
C GLN A 644 1.08 1.37 42.71
N GLN A 645 -0.05 0.81 43.13
CA GLN A 645 -0.89 1.35 44.20
C GLN A 645 -0.47 0.87 45.60
N GLY A 646 0.54 0.00 45.71
CA GLY A 646 0.93 -0.60 46.99
C GLY A 646 -0.13 -1.54 47.57
N ARG A 647 -1.01 -2.09 46.73
CA ARG A 647 -2.09 -3.01 47.11
C ARG A 647 -1.70 -4.46 46.83
N PRO A 648 -2.18 -5.43 47.62
CA PRO A 648 -1.94 -6.84 47.31
C PRO A 648 -2.70 -7.23 46.04
N SER A 649 -2.13 -8.12 45.22
CA SER A 649 -2.77 -8.60 43.99
C SER A 649 -4.12 -9.29 44.21
N THR A 650 -4.35 -9.79 45.43
CA THR A 650 -5.61 -10.41 45.89
C THR A 650 -6.78 -9.43 45.89
N ASP A 651 -6.53 -8.12 45.90
CA ASP A 651 -7.58 -7.11 45.84
C ASP A 651 -8.33 -7.10 44.50
N PHE A 652 -7.64 -7.49 43.41
CA PHE A 652 -8.22 -7.55 42.07
C PHE A 652 -8.39 -8.99 41.58
N LEU A 653 -7.52 -9.92 42.01
CA LEU A 653 -7.54 -11.31 41.57
C LEU A 653 -7.85 -12.22 42.74
N ASP A 654 -9.09 -12.71 42.80
CA ASP A 654 -9.49 -13.72 43.78
C ASP A 654 -8.85 -15.09 43.47
N ASP A 655 -8.81 -15.97 44.48
CA ASP A 655 -8.22 -17.32 44.34
C ASP A 655 -8.85 -18.13 43.20
N LYS A 656 -10.15 -17.93 42.96
CA LYS A 656 -10.87 -18.58 41.86
C LYS A 656 -10.34 -18.14 40.50
N THR A 657 -10.06 -16.86 40.32
CA THR A 657 -9.49 -16.32 39.08
C THR A 657 -8.06 -16.76 38.88
N VAL A 658 -7.24 -16.74 39.94
CA VAL A 658 -5.85 -17.24 39.90
C VAL A 658 -5.81 -18.72 39.52
N GLN A 659 -6.67 -19.54 40.13
CA GLN A 659 -6.80 -20.95 39.78
C GLN A 659 -7.32 -21.17 38.35
N GLY A 660 -8.25 -20.32 37.89
CA GLY A 660 -8.73 -20.32 36.51
C GLY A 660 -7.61 -20.07 35.50
N LEU A 661 -6.78 -19.05 35.73
CA LEU A 661 -5.62 -18.73 34.89
C LEU A 661 -4.60 -19.88 34.85
N LYS A 662 -4.31 -20.48 36.02
CA LYS A 662 -3.42 -21.62 36.17
C LYS A 662 -3.86 -22.83 35.32
N GLN A 663 -5.17 -23.12 35.31
CA GLN A 663 -5.73 -24.31 34.64
C GLN A 663 -5.78 -24.20 33.11
N ILE A 664 -5.64 -23.01 32.51
CA ILE A 664 -5.76 -22.82 31.05
C ILE A 664 -4.82 -23.77 30.29
N HIS A 665 -3.54 -23.83 30.67
CA HIS A 665 -2.57 -24.69 30.00
C HIS A 665 -2.97 -26.18 30.07
N GLN A 666 -3.35 -26.64 31.26
CA GLN A 666 -3.73 -28.04 31.51
C GLN A 666 -4.96 -28.44 30.69
N GLN A 667 -6.01 -27.61 30.70
CA GLN A 667 -7.24 -27.86 29.96
C GLN A 667 -7.00 -27.97 28.44
N LEU A 668 -6.12 -27.13 27.89
CA LEU A 668 -5.76 -27.17 26.47
C LEU A 668 -4.91 -28.41 26.14
N CYS A 669 -4.02 -28.81 27.06
CA CYS A 669 -3.17 -29.99 26.91
C CYS A 669 -4.00 -31.28 26.90
N GLU A 670 -4.89 -31.46 27.88
CA GLU A 670 -5.78 -32.63 28.00
C GLU A 670 -6.69 -32.80 26.77
N ARG A 671 -7.11 -31.70 26.16
CA ARG A 671 -7.92 -31.68 24.92
C ARG A 671 -7.09 -31.75 23.63
N GLN A 672 -5.77 -31.89 23.72
CA GLN A 672 -4.83 -31.95 22.60
C GLN A 672 -4.91 -30.75 21.63
N LEU A 673 -5.22 -29.56 22.15
CA LEU A 673 -5.49 -28.34 21.35
C LEU A 673 -4.24 -27.60 20.86
N TYR A 674 -3.04 -28.16 21.06
CA TYR A 674 -1.77 -27.62 20.54
C TYR A 674 -1.34 -28.25 19.20
N ARG A 675 -2.17 -29.11 18.60
CA ARG A 675 -1.90 -29.80 17.33
C ARG A 675 -2.56 -29.11 16.14
N GLY A 676 -1.93 -29.23 14.96
CA GLY A 676 -2.43 -28.67 13.70
C GLY A 676 -2.46 -27.14 13.65
N LEU A 677 -3.15 -26.58 12.65
CA LEU A 677 -3.23 -25.13 12.42
C LEU A 677 -3.85 -24.36 13.60
N GLY A 678 -4.87 -24.94 14.25
CA GLY A 678 -5.44 -24.34 15.47
C GLY A 678 -4.45 -24.33 16.63
N GLY A 679 -3.58 -25.34 16.69
CA GLY A 679 -2.49 -25.45 17.65
C GLY A 679 -1.44 -24.36 17.52
N GLU A 680 -1.12 -23.93 16.31
CA GLU A 680 -0.17 -22.81 16.08
C GLU A 680 -0.64 -21.53 16.78
N LEU A 681 -1.92 -21.18 16.60
CA LEU A 681 -2.56 -20.04 17.27
C LEU A 681 -2.53 -20.21 18.80
N MET A 682 -2.94 -21.38 19.30
CA MET A 682 -2.99 -21.61 20.74
C MET A 682 -1.60 -21.62 21.40
N ARG A 683 -0.57 -22.16 20.74
CA ARG A 683 0.82 -22.12 21.24
C ARG A 683 1.28 -20.69 21.43
N LYS A 684 1.10 -19.82 20.43
CA LYS A 684 1.41 -18.38 20.55
C LYS A 684 0.67 -17.76 21.74
N ALA A 685 -0.65 -17.96 21.82
CA ALA A 685 -1.47 -17.36 22.85
C ALA A 685 -1.07 -17.81 24.26
N VAL A 686 -0.75 -19.09 24.45
CA VAL A 686 -0.32 -19.62 25.75
C VAL A 686 1.12 -19.20 26.07
N CYS A 687 2.02 -19.03 25.09
CA CYS A 687 3.33 -18.43 25.36
C CYS A 687 3.16 -17.00 25.91
N VAL A 688 2.31 -16.18 25.29
CA VAL A 688 1.99 -14.82 25.79
C VAL A 688 1.34 -14.86 27.17
N LEU A 689 0.50 -15.87 27.46
CA LEU A 689 -0.06 -16.10 28.79
C LEU A 689 1.06 -16.39 29.82
N ILE A 690 1.94 -17.34 29.53
CA ILE A 690 3.05 -17.72 30.40
C ILE A 690 3.96 -16.52 30.68
N GLU A 691 4.29 -15.74 29.64
CA GLU A 691 5.09 -14.52 29.78
C GLU A 691 4.45 -13.54 30.76
N ASN A 692 3.20 -13.14 30.50
CA ASN A 692 2.50 -12.14 31.31
C ASN A 692 2.24 -12.62 32.74
N LEU A 693 1.90 -13.88 32.96
CA LEU A 693 1.71 -14.44 34.31
C LEU A 693 3.04 -14.54 35.08
N SER A 694 4.14 -14.88 34.39
CA SER A 694 5.49 -14.88 34.98
C SER A 694 5.94 -13.47 35.36
N LEU A 695 5.76 -12.49 34.48
CA LEU A 695 6.07 -11.08 34.76
C LEU A 695 5.23 -10.51 35.91
N SER A 696 4.02 -11.02 36.10
CA SER A 696 3.13 -10.66 37.22
C SER A 696 3.48 -11.35 38.54
N LYS A 697 4.52 -12.20 38.56
CA LYS A 697 4.98 -12.95 39.75
C LYS A 697 3.85 -13.73 40.43
N MET A 698 3.01 -14.40 39.63
CA MET A 698 1.91 -15.20 40.16
C MET A 698 2.40 -16.25 41.18
N PRO A 699 1.59 -16.63 42.19
CA PRO A 699 2.01 -17.50 43.28
C PRO A 699 2.06 -18.99 42.88
N PHE A 700 2.87 -19.32 41.86
CA PHE A 700 3.02 -20.67 41.29
C PHE A 700 4.40 -21.31 41.54
N ARG A 701 5.24 -20.69 42.38
CA ARG A 701 6.56 -21.23 42.72
C ARG A 701 6.42 -22.61 43.37
N GLY A 702 7.15 -23.60 42.86
CA GLY A 702 7.09 -24.98 43.34
C GLY A 702 5.87 -25.78 42.88
N ASP A 703 4.97 -25.17 42.09
CA ASP A 703 3.79 -25.83 41.56
C ASP A 703 4.10 -26.60 40.27
N ALA A 704 3.40 -27.72 40.06
CA ALA A 704 3.56 -28.56 38.86
C ALA A 704 3.27 -27.81 37.54
N VAL A 705 2.48 -26.73 37.58
CA VAL A 705 2.17 -25.91 36.40
C VAL A 705 3.42 -25.30 35.75
N VAL A 706 4.44 -24.94 36.55
CA VAL A 706 5.70 -24.37 36.04
C VAL A 706 6.43 -25.39 35.16
N GLY A 707 6.43 -26.67 35.56
CA GLY A 707 6.96 -27.76 34.75
C GLY A 707 6.18 -27.98 33.45
N GLY A 708 4.84 -27.88 33.51
CA GLY A 708 3.99 -27.94 32.31
C GLY A 708 4.22 -26.78 31.33
N TRP A 709 4.41 -25.57 31.85
CA TRP A 709 4.77 -24.40 31.05
C TRP A 709 6.13 -24.57 30.39
N GLN A 710 7.17 -24.99 31.13
CA GLN A 710 8.49 -25.29 30.56
C GLN A 710 8.41 -26.35 29.45
N TRP A 711 7.64 -27.42 29.67
CA TRP A 711 7.43 -28.45 28.67
C TRP A 711 6.78 -27.89 27.39
N LEU A 712 5.75 -27.04 27.52
CA LEU A 712 5.11 -26.43 26.35
C LEU A 712 6.07 -25.54 25.55
N LEU A 713 6.92 -24.77 26.23
CA LEU A 713 7.92 -23.92 25.58
C LEU A 713 8.94 -24.77 24.82
N ASP A 714 9.50 -25.79 25.46
CA ASP A 714 10.43 -26.74 24.82
C ASP A 714 9.79 -27.44 23.62
N ASP A 715 8.57 -27.95 23.78
CA ASP A 715 7.80 -28.63 22.71
C ASP A 715 7.46 -27.67 21.56
N THR A 716 7.18 -26.40 21.86
CA THR A 716 6.90 -25.38 20.85
C THR A 716 8.14 -25.05 20.02
N LEU A 717 9.31 -24.93 20.66
CA LEU A 717 10.59 -24.72 19.96
C LEU A 717 10.99 -25.96 19.15
N GLN A 718 10.78 -27.16 19.69
CA GLN A 718 11.03 -28.42 19.00
C GLN A 718 10.12 -28.63 17.77
N SER A 719 8.89 -28.12 17.84
CA SER A 719 7.88 -28.27 16.77
C SER A 719 7.95 -27.18 15.69
N LEU A 720 8.89 -26.22 15.76
CA LEU A 720 9.04 -25.15 14.77
C LEU A 720 9.14 -25.62 13.30
N PRO A 721 9.77 -26.76 12.96
CA PRO A 721 9.75 -27.27 11.59
C PRO A 721 8.34 -27.60 11.06
N LEU A 722 7.43 -27.99 11.95
CA LEU A 722 6.04 -28.35 11.62
C LEU A 722 5.11 -27.14 11.53
N ILE A 723 5.56 -25.96 11.97
CA ILE A 723 4.77 -24.73 12.00
C ILE A 723 4.87 -23.99 10.65
N SER A 724 3.73 -23.48 10.19
CA SER A 724 3.61 -22.67 8.99
C SER A 724 4.60 -21.51 8.96
N SER A 725 5.17 -21.20 7.79
CA SER A 725 6.20 -20.16 7.63
C SER A 725 5.73 -18.79 8.13
N GLN A 726 4.44 -18.47 7.99
CA GLN A 726 3.86 -17.20 8.41
C GLN A 726 3.77 -17.05 9.94
N ALA A 727 3.44 -18.12 10.67
CA ALA A 727 3.29 -18.08 12.13
C ALA A 727 4.60 -18.35 12.88
N ARG A 728 5.55 -19.02 12.22
CA ARG A 728 6.80 -19.53 12.82
C ARG A 728 7.60 -18.49 13.58
N GLN A 729 7.84 -17.32 12.99
CA GLN A 729 8.62 -16.26 13.64
C GLN A 729 7.91 -15.71 14.89
N GLN A 730 6.60 -15.48 14.80
CA GLN A 730 5.81 -14.93 15.91
C GLN A 730 5.72 -15.92 17.08
N ILE A 731 5.58 -17.22 16.80
CA ILE A 731 5.56 -18.27 17.82
C ILE A 731 6.93 -18.41 18.47
N LYS A 732 8.00 -18.40 17.68
CA LYS A 732 9.39 -18.46 18.18
C LYS A 732 9.66 -17.29 19.14
N ASP A 733 9.34 -16.07 18.74
CA ASP A 733 9.58 -14.87 19.57
C ASP A 733 8.75 -14.89 20.87
N ALA A 734 7.48 -15.32 20.79
CA ALA A 734 6.62 -15.47 21.97
C ALA A 734 7.14 -16.55 22.93
N ALA A 735 7.59 -17.71 22.42
CA ALA A 735 8.13 -18.79 23.24
C ALA A 735 9.43 -18.38 23.95
N VAL A 736 10.34 -17.68 23.25
CA VAL A 736 11.60 -17.19 23.83
C VAL A 736 11.36 -16.13 24.91
N SER A 737 10.41 -15.21 24.69
CA SER A 737 10.06 -14.17 25.68
C SER A 737 9.40 -14.78 26.91
N ALA A 738 8.49 -15.75 26.70
CA ALA A 738 7.86 -16.50 27.77
C ALA A 738 8.88 -17.31 28.61
N LEU A 739 9.86 -17.93 27.96
CA LEU A 739 10.94 -18.64 28.64
C LEU A 739 11.76 -17.72 29.54
N ALA A 740 12.19 -16.56 29.03
CA ALA A 740 12.97 -15.60 29.80
C ALA A 740 12.23 -15.14 31.07
N ALA A 741 10.94 -14.83 30.91
CA ALA A 741 10.08 -14.44 32.03
C ALA A 741 9.86 -15.59 33.03
N LEU A 742 9.59 -16.80 32.54
CA LEU A 742 9.40 -18.00 33.35
C LEU A 742 10.62 -18.31 34.21
N CYS A 743 11.81 -18.36 33.59
CA CYS A 743 13.06 -18.64 34.28
C CYS A 743 13.31 -17.58 35.36
N SER A 744 13.15 -16.30 35.03
CA SER A 744 13.39 -15.19 35.97
C SER A 744 12.45 -15.21 37.18
N ALA A 745 11.19 -15.62 36.99
CA ALA A 745 10.19 -15.64 38.07
C ALA A 745 10.32 -16.87 39.00
N TYR A 746 10.54 -18.05 38.42
CA TYR A 746 10.35 -19.32 39.15
C TYR A 746 11.60 -20.16 39.37
N TYR A 747 12.69 -19.96 38.63
CA TYR A 747 13.91 -20.78 38.75
C TYR A 747 15.05 -20.13 39.56
N ALA A 748 14.81 -18.93 40.10
CA ALA A 748 15.70 -18.32 41.08
C ALA A 748 15.39 -18.86 42.49
N ARG A 749 16.34 -19.59 43.09
CA ARG A 749 16.22 -20.13 44.45
C ARG A 749 16.31 -19.01 45.48
N GLU A 750 17.36 -18.21 45.36
CA GLU A 750 17.58 -16.93 46.04
C GLU A 750 17.81 -15.83 44.99
N PRO A 751 17.74 -14.53 45.35
CA PRO A 751 18.02 -13.45 44.42
C PRO A 751 19.41 -13.60 43.79
N GLY A 752 19.46 -14.03 42.52
CA GLY A 752 20.70 -14.20 41.77
C GLY A 752 21.32 -15.60 41.80
N GLU A 753 20.70 -16.60 42.42
CA GLU A 753 21.17 -17.99 42.40
C GLU A 753 20.18 -18.95 41.75
N ALA A 754 20.67 -19.77 40.81
CA ALA A 754 19.90 -20.80 40.14
C ALA A 754 19.69 -22.02 41.05
N ASP A 755 18.63 -22.77 40.81
CA ASP A 755 18.59 -24.18 41.19
C ASP A 755 19.60 -24.96 40.32
N PRO A 756 20.68 -25.56 40.89
CA PRO A 756 21.72 -26.23 40.12
C PRO A 756 21.20 -27.39 39.25
N ALA A 757 20.17 -28.10 39.70
CA ALA A 757 19.61 -29.22 38.96
C ALA A 757 18.85 -28.72 37.71
N VAL A 758 18.10 -27.62 37.85
CA VAL A 758 17.38 -27.00 36.73
C VAL A 758 18.36 -26.35 35.75
N GLN A 759 19.40 -25.67 36.26
CA GLN A 759 20.44 -25.06 35.43
C GLN A 759 21.15 -26.09 34.56
N GLU A 760 21.57 -27.22 35.16
CA GLU A 760 22.27 -28.28 34.44
C GLU A 760 21.38 -28.92 33.38
N GLU A 761 20.15 -29.29 33.75
CA GLU A 761 19.24 -29.97 32.84
C GLU A 761 18.83 -29.08 31.65
N LEU A 762 18.52 -27.80 31.88
CA LEU A 762 18.17 -26.86 30.80
C LEU A 762 19.36 -26.64 29.87
N THR A 763 20.55 -26.37 30.42
CA THR A 763 21.75 -26.10 29.62
C THR A 763 22.12 -27.29 28.76
N ARG A 764 22.19 -28.48 29.35
CA ARG A 764 22.49 -29.74 28.64
C ARG A 764 21.47 -30.02 27.54
N ARG A 765 20.18 -29.88 27.84
CA ARG A 765 19.09 -30.12 26.88
C ARG A 765 19.17 -29.16 25.70
N TYR A 766 19.34 -27.86 25.95
CA TYR A 766 19.30 -26.85 24.90
C TYR A 766 20.55 -26.90 24.01
N LEU A 767 21.73 -27.15 24.59
CA LEU A 767 22.95 -27.37 23.82
C LEU A 767 22.84 -28.60 22.91
N ALA A 768 22.25 -29.69 23.38
CA ALA A 768 22.02 -30.87 22.54
C ALA A 768 21.13 -30.57 21.32
N ARG A 769 20.17 -29.64 21.45
CA ARG A 769 19.28 -29.25 20.35
C ARG A 769 19.94 -28.36 19.30
N LEU A 770 21.06 -27.72 19.61
CA LEU A 770 21.86 -26.98 18.61
C LEU A 770 22.47 -27.90 17.53
N GLN A 771 22.59 -29.20 17.82
CA GLN A 771 23.09 -30.22 16.89
C GLN A 771 21.96 -30.92 16.09
N SER A 772 20.74 -30.39 16.12
CA SER A 772 19.61 -30.98 15.40
C SER A 772 19.81 -30.93 13.88
N PRO A 773 19.36 -31.93 13.09
CA PRO A 773 19.36 -31.82 11.63
C PRO A 773 18.34 -30.81 11.10
N GLU A 774 17.47 -30.27 11.96
CA GLU A 774 16.41 -29.33 11.58
C GLU A 774 16.81 -27.88 11.89
N GLU A 775 16.95 -27.03 10.86
CA GLU A 775 17.37 -25.63 11.00
C GLU A 775 16.52 -24.87 12.03
N MET A 776 15.19 -25.00 11.96
CA MET A 776 14.30 -24.21 12.82
C MET A 776 14.36 -24.63 14.29
N VAL A 777 14.74 -25.88 14.59
CA VAL A 777 15.01 -26.32 15.96
C VAL A 777 16.25 -25.61 16.47
N ARG A 778 17.33 -25.55 15.67
CA ARG A 778 18.54 -24.80 16.03
C ARG A 778 18.22 -23.33 16.27
N CYS A 779 17.43 -22.69 15.40
CA CYS A 779 16.99 -21.31 15.56
C CYS A 779 16.28 -21.07 16.91
N GLY A 780 15.31 -21.92 17.25
CA GLY A 780 14.53 -21.79 18.48
C GLY A 780 15.39 -21.92 19.74
N PHE A 781 16.21 -22.98 19.81
CA PHE A 781 17.04 -23.24 20.99
C PHE A 781 18.26 -22.32 21.10
N ALA A 782 18.79 -21.80 19.98
CA ALA A 782 19.81 -20.76 20.02
C ALA A 782 19.28 -19.49 20.68
N LEU A 783 18.11 -19.00 20.25
CA LEU A 783 17.48 -17.83 20.87
C LEU A 783 17.04 -18.08 22.31
N ALA A 784 16.61 -19.29 22.65
CA ALA A 784 16.28 -19.69 24.01
C ALA A 784 17.49 -19.59 24.96
N LEU A 785 18.66 -20.12 24.55
CA LEU A 785 19.92 -19.97 25.28
C LEU A 785 20.30 -18.49 25.42
N GLY A 786 20.11 -17.70 24.36
CA GLY A 786 20.34 -16.26 24.37
C GLY A 786 19.40 -15.46 25.26
N ALA A 787 18.29 -16.04 25.73
CA ALA A 787 17.30 -15.39 26.56
C ALA A 787 17.36 -15.84 28.04
N LEU A 788 18.28 -16.75 28.38
CA LEU A 788 18.45 -17.19 29.76
C LEU A 788 18.97 -16.06 30.65
N PRO A 789 18.40 -15.86 31.84
CA PRO A 789 18.87 -14.86 32.79
C PRO A 789 20.29 -15.16 33.29
N ARG A 790 21.01 -14.11 33.71
CA ARG A 790 22.42 -14.17 34.16
C ARG A 790 22.71 -15.29 35.16
N PHE A 791 21.82 -15.51 36.13
CA PHE A 791 22.02 -16.53 37.17
C PHE A 791 22.01 -17.97 36.61
N LEU A 792 21.35 -18.23 35.49
CA LEU A 792 21.38 -19.53 34.80
C LEU A 792 22.60 -19.70 33.87
N LEU A 793 23.24 -18.60 33.47
CA LEU A 793 24.45 -18.64 32.63
C LEU A 793 25.74 -18.74 33.47
N LYS A 794 25.69 -18.32 34.75
CA LYS A 794 26.83 -18.32 35.67
C LYS A 794 27.42 -19.73 35.84
N GLY A 795 28.71 -19.90 35.54
CA GLY A 795 29.42 -21.19 35.63
C GLY A 795 29.26 -22.09 34.39
N ARG A 796 28.56 -21.63 33.35
CA ARG A 796 28.30 -22.36 32.10
C ARG A 796 28.53 -21.52 30.85
N LEU A 797 29.02 -20.28 30.98
CA LEU A 797 29.09 -19.32 29.87
C LEU A 797 29.94 -19.84 28.71
N GLN A 798 31.10 -20.44 28.96
CA GLN A 798 31.94 -20.93 27.86
C GLN A 798 31.27 -22.09 27.10
N GLN A 799 30.55 -22.96 27.81
CA GLN A 799 29.80 -24.06 27.18
C GLN A 799 28.69 -23.52 26.27
N VAL A 800 27.98 -22.49 26.73
CA VAL A 800 26.92 -21.83 25.95
C VAL A 800 27.49 -21.12 24.74
N LEU A 801 28.54 -20.30 24.91
CA LEU A 801 29.18 -19.59 23.80
C LEU A 801 29.80 -20.55 22.80
N GLY A 802 30.47 -21.61 23.25
CA GLY A 802 31.04 -22.64 22.37
C GLY A 802 29.99 -23.37 21.55
N GLY A 803 28.85 -23.73 22.17
CA GLY A 803 27.73 -24.35 21.47
C GLY A 803 27.10 -23.43 20.42
N LEU A 804 26.87 -22.15 20.76
CA LEU A 804 26.33 -21.18 19.81
C LEU A 804 27.32 -20.86 18.68
N GLN A 805 28.61 -20.76 18.99
CA GLN A 805 29.66 -20.56 18.00
C GLN A 805 29.69 -21.74 17.01
N ALA A 806 29.58 -22.98 17.48
CA ALA A 806 29.56 -24.15 16.61
C ALA A 806 28.47 -24.06 15.52
N VAL A 807 27.30 -23.48 15.84
CA VAL A 807 26.21 -23.26 14.88
C VAL A 807 26.58 -22.27 13.79
N THR A 808 27.45 -21.30 14.06
CA THR A 808 27.83 -20.25 13.09
C THR A 808 28.74 -20.75 11.97
N HIS A 809 29.36 -21.92 12.13
CA HIS A 809 30.25 -22.49 11.12
C HIS A 809 29.46 -23.17 9.99
N ILE A 810 29.90 -22.97 8.75
CA ILE A 810 29.28 -23.57 7.56
C ILE A 810 29.86 -24.98 7.36
N SER A 811 29.01 -26.00 7.45
CA SER A 811 29.33 -27.39 7.09
C SER A 811 28.64 -27.79 5.77
N PRO A 812 29.10 -28.86 5.09
CA PRO A 812 28.41 -29.40 3.91
C PRO A 812 26.94 -29.76 4.18
N GLU A 813 26.64 -30.26 5.38
CA GLU A 813 25.30 -30.69 5.79
C GLU A 813 24.37 -29.50 6.05
N ASP A 814 24.91 -28.39 6.57
CA ASP A 814 24.13 -27.24 7.04
C ASP A 814 24.39 -25.97 6.22
N THR A 815 24.88 -26.11 4.99
CA THR A 815 25.25 -24.97 4.13
C THR A 815 24.08 -23.99 3.98
N GLY A 816 22.87 -24.51 3.82
CA GLY A 816 21.64 -23.71 3.69
C GLY A 816 21.11 -23.07 4.98
N PHE A 817 21.68 -23.38 6.15
CA PHE A 817 21.10 -23.02 7.45
C PHE A 817 21.41 -21.59 7.92
N ALA A 818 21.25 -20.61 7.02
CA ALA A 818 21.57 -19.21 7.29
C ALA A 818 20.72 -18.60 8.42
N GLU A 819 19.48 -19.04 8.62
CA GLU A 819 18.64 -18.51 9.70
C GLU A 819 19.13 -18.98 11.08
N SER A 820 19.64 -20.21 11.17
CA SER A 820 20.23 -20.71 12.41
C SER A 820 21.49 -19.95 12.79
N ARG A 821 22.36 -19.65 11.82
CA ARG A 821 23.58 -18.85 12.02
C ARG A 821 23.26 -17.43 12.48
N ARG A 822 22.30 -16.79 11.82
CA ARG A 822 21.76 -15.48 12.22
C ARG A 822 21.28 -15.50 13.67
N ASP A 823 20.45 -16.48 14.04
CA ASP A 823 19.84 -16.55 15.36
C ASP A 823 20.86 -16.92 16.45
N ALA A 824 21.89 -17.71 16.13
CA ALA A 824 23.03 -17.97 17.01
C ALA A 824 23.85 -16.69 17.28
N LEU A 825 24.12 -15.86 16.28
CA LEU A 825 24.80 -14.57 16.48
C LEU A 825 24.00 -13.60 17.35
N LYS A 826 22.67 -13.53 17.14
CA LYS A 826 21.76 -12.77 18.01
C LYS A 826 21.81 -13.29 19.45
N ALA A 827 21.84 -14.62 19.62
CA ALA A 827 21.94 -15.23 20.93
C ALA A 827 23.28 -14.92 21.62
N ILE A 828 24.42 -15.04 20.93
CA ILE A 828 25.75 -14.67 21.45
C ILE A 828 25.75 -13.22 21.94
N THR A 829 25.20 -12.31 21.13
CA THR A 829 25.12 -10.89 21.47
C THR A 829 24.29 -10.64 22.74
N ARG A 830 23.10 -11.27 22.83
CA ARG A 830 22.25 -11.17 24.03
C ARG A 830 22.89 -11.78 25.27
N VAL A 831 23.58 -12.91 25.12
CA VAL A 831 24.35 -13.52 26.22
C VAL A 831 25.38 -12.53 26.75
N CYS A 832 26.17 -11.90 25.86
CA CYS A 832 27.18 -10.90 26.24
C CYS A 832 26.56 -9.73 27.03
N GLN A 833 25.44 -9.18 26.56
CA GLN A 833 24.70 -8.12 27.27
C GLN A 833 24.17 -8.58 28.64
N THR A 834 23.72 -9.83 28.74
CA THR A 834 23.12 -10.37 29.96
C THR A 834 24.14 -10.64 31.06
N VAL A 835 25.31 -11.19 30.70
CA VAL A 835 26.37 -11.48 31.68
C VAL A 835 27.21 -10.25 32.05
N GLY A 836 27.31 -9.28 31.13
CA GLY A 836 28.14 -8.09 31.28
C GLY A 836 29.63 -8.37 31.08
N VAL A 837 30.44 -7.34 31.29
CA VAL A 837 31.89 -7.37 31.01
C VAL A 837 32.69 -7.09 32.28
N ARG A 838 33.80 -7.83 32.47
CA ARG A 838 34.79 -7.57 33.53
C ARG A 838 36.15 -8.13 33.10
N ALA A 839 37.18 -7.29 33.02
CA ALA A 839 38.48 -7.71 32.49
C ALA A 839 39.11 -8.89 33.23
N GLU A 840 39.12 -8.84 34.57
CA GLU A 840 39.67 -9.88 35.46
C GLU A 840 38.57 -10.82 36.01
N GLY A 841 37.49 -11.02 35.24
CA GLY A 841 36.40 -11.93 35.59
C GLY A 841 36.64 -13.37 35.12
N ALA A 842 35.97 -14.33 35.75
CA ALA A 842 36.00 -15.73 35.31
C ALA A 842 35.32 -15.89 33.94
N PRO A 843 35.94 -16.60 32.98
CA PRO A 843 35.43 -16.73 31.62
C PRO A 843 34.10 -17.50 31.54
N ASP A 844 33.76 -18.27 32.58
CA ASP A 844 32.50 -18.99 32.73
C ASP A 844 31.35 -18.16 33.33
N GLU A 845 31.60 -16.91 33.71
CA GLU A 845 30.58 -16.04 34.32
C GLU A 845 30.34 -14.73 33.58
N VAL A 846 31.36 -14.18 32.92
CA VAL A 846 31.31 -12.84 32.30
C VAL A 846 32.18 -12.79 31.04
N VAL A 847 31.97 -11.76 30.21
CA VAL A 847 32.89 -11.46 29.10
C VAL A 847 34.17 -10.85 29.69
N CYS A 848 35.31 -11.46 29.38
CA CYS A 848 36.63 -11.10 29.93
C CYS A 848 37.74 -11.27 28.90
N ARG A 849 38.99 -11.02 29.30
CA ARG A 849 40.17 -11.08 28.42
C ARG A 849 40.35 -12.43 27.72
N GLU A 850 39.94 -13.52 28.37
CA GLU A 850 40.14 -14.89 27.87
C GLU A 850 39.14 -15.30 26.78
N ASN A 851 37.93 -14.74 26.75
CA ASN A 851 36.86 -15.16 25.84
C ASN A 851 36.49 -14.10 24.78
N VAL A 852 36.78 -12.82 25.01
CA VAL A 852 36.37 -11.70 24.14
C VAL A 852 36.90 -11.83 22.71
N SER A 853 38.16 -12.25 22.54
CA SER A 853 38.81 -12.37 21.23
C SER A 853 38.10 -13.41 20.34
N GLN A 854 37.64 -14.51 20.95
CA GLN A 854 36.90 -15.56 20.27
C GLN A 854 35.51 -15.11 19.83
N ILE A 855 34.84 -14.28 20.65
CA ILE A 855 33.53 -13.70 20.33
C ILE A 855 33.64 -12.76 19.12
N TYR A 856 34.62 -11.84 19.13
CA TYR A 856 34.88 -10.95 17.98
C TYR A 856 35.22 -11.74 16.72
N ARG A 857 36.07 -12.77 16.84
CA ARG A 857 36.44 -13.61 15.70
C ARG A 857 35.20 -14.26 15.06
N THR A 858 34.34 -14.84 15.88
CA THR A 858 33.09 -15.46 15.42
C THR A 858 32.23 -14.47 14.63
N MET A 859 32.00 -13.26 15.17
CA MET A 859 31.19 -12.26 14.49
C MET A 859 31.84 -11.73 13.20
N LEU A 860 33.16 -11.52 13.20
CA LEU A 860 33.91 -11.04 12.03
C LEU A 860 33.91 -12.09 10.91
N ASP A 861 34.09 -13.37 11.23
CA ASP A 861 34.08 -14.46 10.25
C ASP A 861 32.69 -14.56 9.56
N CYS A 862 31.61 -14.32 10.31
CA CYS A 862 30.25 -14.29 9.79
C CYS A 862 29.94 -13.12 8.83
N LEU A 863 30.76 -12.05 8.79
CA LEU A 863 30.63 -11.02 7.75
C LEU A 863 31.02 -11.54 6.35
N GLY A 864 31.68 -12.71 6.28
CA GLY A 864 32.00 -13.43 5.07
C GLY A 864 30.91 -14.39 4.59
N ASP A 865 29.75 -14.48 5.26
CA ASP A 865 28.68 -15.39 4.86
C ASP A 865 27.91 -14.83 3.65
N TYR A 866 28.12 -15.42 2.47
CA TYR A 866 27.40 -15.10 1.22
C TYR A 866 26.61 -16.29 0.70
N THR A 867 26.07 -17.12 1.60
CA THR A 867 25.20 -18.23 1.22
C THR A 867 24.00 -17.73 0.40
N THR A 868 23.75 -18.37 -0.73
CA THR A 868 22.61 -18.10 -1.60
C THR A 868 21.68 -19.30 -1.67
N ASP A 869 20.38 -19.07 -1.64
CA ASP A 869 19.35 -20.07 -1.95
C ASP A 869 18.35 -19.52 -2.99
N SER A 870 17.19 -20.19 -3.16
CA SER A 870 16.13 -19.74 -4.08
C SER A 870 15.55 -18.35 -3.76
N ARG A 871 15.74 -17.83 -2.55
CA ARG A 871 15.33 -16.50 -2.07
C ARG A 871 16.41 -15.44 -2.34
N GLY A 872 17.57 -15.82 -2.87
CA GLY A 872 18.72 -14.94 -3.13
C GLY A 872 19.80 -15.06 -2.05
N ASP A 873 20.45 -13.95 -1.71
CA ASP A 873 21.52 -13.87 -0.70
C ASP A 873 20.94 -13.94 0.72
N VAL A 874 20.72 -15.16 1.22
CA VAL A 874 20.25 -15.43 2.58
C VAL A 874 21.35 -15.25 3.63
N GLY A 875 22.63 -15.37 3.23
CA GLY A 875 23.78 -15.04 4.07
C GLY A 875 23.75 -13.58 4.53
N ALA A 876 23.08 -12.71 3.80
CA ALA A 876 22.92 -11.31 4.20
C ALA A 876 22.23 -11.13 5.56
N TRP A 877 21.35 -12.06 5.97
CA TRP A 877 20.76 -12.04 7.32
C TRP A 877 21.79 -12.31 8.41
N VAL A 878 22.76 -13.17 8.13
CA VAL A 878 23.88 -13.51 9.03
C VAL A 878 24.80 -12.29 9.16
N ARG A 879 25.11 -11.63 8.03
CA ARG A 879 25.94 -10.40 8.02
C ARG A 879 25.27 -9.24 8.78
N GLU A 880 23.96 -9.06 8.64
CA GLU A 880 23.20 -8.05 9.41
C GLU A 880 23.24 -8.33 10.93
N ALA A 881 23.06 -9.60 11.33
CA ALA A 881 23.18 -10.00 12.73
C ALA A 881 24.61 -9.83 13.27
N ALA A 882 25.63 -10.16 12.47
CA ALA A 882 27.03 -9.97 12.82
C ALA A 882 27.40 -8.51 13.00
N MET A 883 26.98 -7.61 12.08
CA MET A 883 27.22 -6.17 12.21
C MET A 883 26.55 -5.59 13.45
N THR A 884 25.30 -5.98 13.73
CA THR A 884 24.61 -5.56 14.96
C THR A 884 25.32 -6.09 16.20
N GLY A 885 25.74 -7.36 16.20
CA GLY A 885 26.48 -7.96 17.31
C GLY A 885 27.82 -7.27 17.58
N LEU A 886 28.59 -6.96 16.52
CA LEU A 886 29.84 -6.21 16.63
C LEU A 886 29.61 -4.82 17.21
N MET A 887 28.56 -4.14 16.76
CA MET A 887 28.17 -2.85 17.31
C MET A 887 27.89 -2.98 18.82
N GLU A 888 26.93 -3.81 19.20
CA GLU A 888 26.46 -3.93 20.58
C GLU A 888 27.56 -4.40 21.53
N LEU A 889 28.39 -5.35 21.11
CA LEU A 889 29.55 -5.81 21.88
C LEU A 889 30.59 -4.70 22.06
N THR A 890 30.97 -4.02 20.97
CA THR A 890 31.99 -2.95 21.05
C THR A 890 31.51 -1.78 21.91
N LEU A 891 30.23 -1.41 21.83
CA LEU A 891 29.64 -0.38 22.66
C LEU A 891 29.55 -0.79 24.14
N LEU A 892 29.23 -2.05 24.42
CA LEU A 892 29.21 -2.61 25.78
C LEU A 892 30.62 -2.55 26.40
N LEU A 893 31.65 -2.99 25.67
CA LEU A 893 33.03 -2.93 26.12
C LEU A 893 33.51 -1.49 26.26
N GLY A 894 33.20 -0.61 25.31
CA GLY A 894 33.59 0.80 25.35
C GLY A 894 33.01 1.56 26.54
N ARG A 895 31.83 1.16 27.01
CA ARG A 895 31.20 1.72 28.21
C ARG A 895 31.85 1.24 29.50
N ASP A 896 32.10 -0.07 29.60
CA ASP A 896 32.40 -0.71 30.88
C ASP A 896 33.90 -1.02 31.07
N GLN A 897 34.60 -1.50 30.02
CA GLN A 897 36.00 -1.98 30.04
C GLN A 897 36.68 -1.76 28.66
N PRO A 898 36.96 -0.50 28.26
CA PRO A 898 37.51 -0.17 26.93
C PRO A 898 38.87 -0.81 26.65
N GLU A 899 39.65 -1.13 27.69
CA GLU A 899 40.95 -1.81 27.61
C GLU A 899 40.89 -3.23 27.01
N LEU A 900 39.71 -3.84 26.95
CA LEU A 900 39.51 -5.14 26.30
C LEU A 900 39.38 -5.05 24.78
N ILE A 901 39.30 -3.84 24.22
CA ILE A 901 39.21 -3.62 22.78
C ILE A 901 40.63 -3.53 22.22
N GLU A 902 41.11 -4.62 21.61
CA GLU A 902 42.41 -4.61 20.93
C GLU A 902 42.38 -3.72 19.68
N ALA A 903 43.49 -3.03 19.42
CA ALA A 903 43.61 -2.13 18.27
C ALA A 903 43.37 -2.84 16.92
N SER A 904 43.93 -4.04 16.77
CA SER A 904 43.76 -4.88 15.57
C SER A 904 42.30 -5.30 15.36
N VAL A 905 41.55 -5.54 16.45
CA VAL A 905 40.13 -5.91 16.40
C VAL A 905 39.29 -4.71 16.02
N CYS A 906 39.50 -3.54 16.66
CA CYS A 906 38.77 -2.31 16.35
C CYS A 906 38.95 -1.91 14.88
N GLU A 907 40.19 -1.94 14.38
CA GLU A 907 40.48 -1.67 12.97
C GLU A 907 39.71 -2.62 12.04
N ARG A 908 39.75 -3.94 12.31
CA ARG A 908 39.01 -4.93 11.52
C ARG A 908 37.50 -4.68 11.54
N VAL A 909 36.92 -4.40 12.70
CA VAL A 909 35.48 -4.09 12.83
C VAL A 909 35.12 -2.90 11.96
N MET A 910 35.83 -1.78 12.10
CA MET A 910 35.55 -0.57 11.33
C MET A 910 35.72 -0.79 9.83
N CYS A 911 36.77 -1.49 9.41
CA CYS A 911 37.04 -1.79 8.02
C CYS A 911 36.00 -2.72 7.38
N CYS A 912 35.62 -3.81 8.05
CA CYS A 912 34.62 -4.75 7.53
C CYS A 912 33.22 -4.12 7.48
N VAL A 913 32.85 -3.27 8.44
CA VAL A 913 31.58 -2.52 8.38
C VAL A 913 31.61 -1.50 7.23
N ALA A 914 32.73 -0.81 7.01
CA ALA A 914 32.88 0.10 5.87
C ALA A 914 32.75 -0.61 4.51
N GLN A 915 33.25 -1.85 4.40
CA GLN A 915 33.01 -2.69 3.23
C GLN A 915 31.51 -2.93 3.01
N GLN A 916 30.78 -3.35 4.05
CA GLN A 916 29.34 -3.59 3.94
C GLN A 916 28.56 -2.30 3.59
N ALA A 917 29.00 -1.14 4.08
CA ALA A 917 28.46 0.17 3.71
C ALA A 917 28.79 0.57 2.25
N SER A 918 29.68 -0.15 1.58
CA SER A 918 30.06 0.08 0.18
C SER A 918 29.40 -0.91 -0.79
N GLU A 919 28.59 -1.87 -0.30
CA GLU A 919 27.96 -2.92 -1.11
C GLU A 919 26.63 -2.50 -1.77
N LYS A 920 26.18 -3.36 -2.70
CA LYS A 920 25.13 -3.05 -3.68
C LYS A 920 23.70 -3.01 -3.15
N ILE A 921 23.43 -3.56 -1.97
CA ILE A 921 22.07 -3.72 -1.45
C ILE A 921 21.73 -2.58 -0.47
N ASP A 922 20.70 -1.82 -0.79
CA ASP A 922 20.33 -0.57 -0.11
C ASP A 922 20.08 -0.74 1.40
N ARG A 923 19.30 -1.75 1.80
CA ARG A 923 19.00 -2.01 3.22
C ARG A 923 20.27 -2.34 4.02
N PHE A 924 21.15 -3.19 3.49
CA PHE A 924 22.37 -3.59 4.19
C PHE A 924 23.37 -2.44 4.26
N ARG A 925 23.50 -1.67 3.18
CA ARG A 925 24.30 -0.45 3.18
C ARG A 925 23.83 0.54 4.24
N ALA A 926 22.52 0.78 4.32
CA ALA A 926 21.96 1.66 5.34
C ALA A 926 22.22 1.16 6.77
N HIS A 927 22.10 -0.15 7.00
CA HIS A 927 22.38 -0.75 8.30
C HIS A 927 23.87 -0.65 8.67
N ALA A 928 24.77 -1.00 7.74
CA ALA A 928 26.22 -0.91 7.93
C ALA A 928 26.66 0.54 8.21
N ALA A 929 26.12 1.53 7.48
CA ALA A 929 26.40 2.93 7.74
C ALA A 929 25.93 3.36 9.14
N ARG A 930 24.75 2.90 9.59
CA ARG A 930 24.28 3.15 10.96
C ARG A 930 25.20 2.56 12.01
N VAL A 931 25.66 1.32 11.81
CA VAL A 931 26.62 0.66 12.70
C VAL A 931 27.95 1.42 12.74
N PHE A 932 28.50 1.78 11.58
CA PHE A 932 29.74 2.55 11.47
C PHE A 932 29.66 3.87 12.24
N LEU A 933 28.55 4.60 12.05
CA LEU A 933 28.33 5.89 12.71
C LEU A 933 28.04 5.74 14.21
N ALA A 934 27.37 4.67 14.64
CA ALA A 934 27.14 4.41 16.07
C ALA A 934 28.45 4.13 16.81
N LEU A 935 29.42 3.46 16.16
CA LEU A 935 30.76 3.24 16.70
C LEU A 935 31.59 4.53 16.71
N LEU A 936 31.54 5.32 15.63
CA LEU A 936 32.29 6.58 15.54
C LEU A 936 31.77 7.63 16.54
N HIS A 937 30.46 7.87 16.54
CA HIS A 937 29.76 8.87 17.36
C HIS A 937 29.11 8.25 18.59
N PHE A 938 29.79 7.32 19.24
CA PHE A 938 29.30 6.71 20.47
C PHE A 938 29.03 7.79 21.53
N ASP A 939 27.87 7.73 22.18
CA ASP A 939 27.44 8.70 23.20
C ASP A 939 28.20 8.58 24.54
N GLY A 940 28.96 7.50 24.73
CA GLY A 940 29.83 7.29 25.89
C GLY A 940 31.26 7.84 25.68
N PRO A 941 32.24 7.36 26.48
CA PRO A 941 33.65 7.64 26.23
C PRO A 941 34.02 7.24 24.80
N ALA A 942 34.84 8.07 24.13
CA ALA A 942 35.30 7.79 22.79
C ALA A 942 35.93 6.39 22.70
N LEU A 943 35.42 5.53 21.81
CA LEU A 943 35.97 4.19 21.62
C LEU A 943 37.47 4.27 21.29
N PRO A 944 38.32 3.47 21.96
CA PRO A 944 39.75 3.46 21.72
C PRO A 944 40.05 2.83 20.35
N HIS A 945 41.20 3.18 19.80
CA HIS A 945 41.80 2.55 18.60
C HIS A 945 40.99 2.64 17.29
N VAL A 946 39.96 3.49 17.20
CA VAL A 946 39.30 3.77 15.92
C VAL A 946 40.32 4.37 14.94
N PRO A 947 40.62 3.71 13.80
CA PRO A 947 41.66 4.17 12.90
C PRO A 947 41.23 5.46 12.18
N HIS A 948 42.15 6.42 12.03
CA HIS A 948 41.89 7.73 11.41
C HIS A 948 40.69 8.49 12.01
N ARG A 949 40.48 8.41 13.32
CA ARG A 949 39.30 8.98 14.01
C ARG A 949 39.07 10.46 13.68
N GLN A 950 40.12 11.28 13.71
CA GLN A 950 39.99 12.72 13.47
C GLN A 950 39.53 13.02 12.05
N GLU A 951 40.06 12.29 11.06
CA GLU A 951 39.65 12.40 9.67
C GLU A 951 38.22 11.91 9.47
N LEU A 952 37.83 10.80 10.10
CA LEU A 952 36.45 10.29 10.04
C LEU A 952 35.44 11.26 10.64
N GLU A 953 35.75 11.90 11.77
CA GLU A 953 34.87 12.89 12.38
C GLU A 953 34.71 14.14 11.49
N ARG A 954 35.72 14.47 10.69
CA ARG A 954 35.64 15.54 9.66
C ARG A 954 34.83 15.12 8.43
N LEU A 955 34.99 13.89 7.96
CA LEU A 955 34.27 13.36 6.79
C LEU A 955 32.78 13.09 7.11
N PHE A 956 32.50 12.67 8.35
CA PHE A 956 31.17 12.28 8.82
C PHE A 956 30.78 13.04 10.08
N PRO A 957 30.61 14.38 10.02
CA PRO A 957 30.24 15.14 11.21
C PRO A 957 28.83 14.78 11.66
N ARG A 958 28.62 14.67 12.98
CA ARG A 958 27.40 14.15 13.62
C ARG A 958 26.12 14.84 13.14
N SER A 959 26.16 16.15 12.91
CA SER A 959 25.04 16.94 12.39
C SER A 959 24.69 16.62 10.93
N ALA A 960 25.69 16.46 10.07
CA ALA A 960 25.47 16.25 8.64
C ALA A 960 24.97 14.83 8.34
N VAL A 961 25.40 13.82 9.10
CA VAL A 961 25.01 12.43 8.86
C VAL A 961 23.62 12.07 9.37
N ALA A 962 23.06 12.86 10.31
CA ALA A 962 21.73 12.63 10.88
C ALA A 962 20.60 12.80 9.85
N SER A 963 20.77 13.70 8.88
CA SER A 963 19.79 13.96 7.82
C SER A 963 20.00 13.11 6.56
N VAL A 964 21.05 12.29 6.51
CA VAL A 964 21.39 11.49 5.32
C VAL A 964 20.54 10.23 5.26
N ASN A 965 19.88 10.01 4.13
CA ASN A 965 19.24 8.74 3.83
C ASN A 965 20.29 7.75 3.29
N TRP A 966 20.88 6.97 4.19
CA TRP A 966 21.86 5.93 3.84
C TRP A 966 21.31 4.79 2.99
N GLY A 967 19.98 4.66 2.89
CA GLY A 967 19.32 3.76 1.94
C GLY A 967 19.39 4.25 0.51
N ALA A 968 19.39 5.57 0.28
CA ALA A 968 19.46 6.16 -1.06
C ALA A 968 20.90 6.10 -1.62
N PRO A 969 21.16 5.39 -2.74
CA PRO A 969 22.50 5.32 -3.34
C PRO A 969 23.12 6.70 -3.62
N SER A 970 22.30 7.66 -4.06
CA SER A 970 22.72 9.02 -4.41
C SER A 970 23.32 9.82 -3.26
N GLN A 971 22.89 9.53 -2.02
CA GLN A 971 23.39 10.22 -0.83
C GLN A 971 24.51 9.43 -0.13
N ALA A 972 24.44 8.10 -0.18
CA ALA A 972 25.37 7.21 0.51
C ALA A 972 26.73 7.11 -0.21
N PHE A 973 26.75 6.73 -1.49
CA PHE A 973 27.99 6.40 -2.20
C PHE A 973 28.99 7.56 -2.31
N PRO A 974 28.57 8.82 -2.57
CA PRO A 974 29.52 9.94 -2.60
C PRO A 974 30.24 10.17 -1.27
N ARG A 975 29.62 9.82 -0.14
CA ARG A 975 30.24 9.93 1.20
C ARG A 975 31.10 8.73 1.53
N VAL A 976 30.60 7.52 1.25
CA VAL A 976 31.34 6.27 1.48
C VAL A 976 32.63 6.23 0.64
N ALA A 977 32.60 6.73 -0.61
CA ALA A 977 33.77 6.78 -1.48
C ALA A 977 34.92 7.66 -0.91
N GLN A 978 34.63 8.63 -0.05
CA GLN A 978 35.67 9.46 0.59
C GLN A 978 36.59 8.64 1.50
N LEU A 979 36.13 7.49 2.01
CA LEU A 979 36.95 6.56 2.79
C LEU A 979 38.10 5.94 1.98
N LEU A 980 38.06 5.98 0.64
CA LEU A 980 39.18 5.52 -0.20
C LEU A 980 40.48 6.31 0.04
N GLY A 981 40.35 7.57 0.50
CA GLY A 981 41.48 8.42 0.88
C GLY A 981 42.22 7.94 2.13
N LEU A 982 41.60 7.10 2.96
CA LEU A 982 42.17 6.61 4.21
C LEU A 982 42.80 5.21 4.00
N PRO A 983 44.12 5.04 4.20
CA PRO A 983 44.80 3.79 3.92
C PRO A 983 44.22 2.54 4.61
N ALA A 984 43.78 2.66 5.87
CA ALA A 984 43.18 1.54 6.61
C ALA A 984 41.91 0.98 5.94
N TYR A 985 41.08 1.87 5.38
CA TYR A 985 39.77 1.54 4.83
C TYR A 985 39.80 1.17 3.34
N ARG A 986 40.80 1.65 2.61
CA ARG A 986 40.87 1.59 1.14
C ARG A 986 40.59 0.21 0.55
N TYR A 987 41.23 -0.84 1.08
CA TYR A 987 41.05 -2.21 0.57
C TYR A 987 39.59 -2.69 0.67
N HIS A 988 38.99 -2.50 1.84
CA HIS A 988 37.65 -2.98 2.18
C HIS A 988 36.55 -2.18 1.46
N VAL A 989 36.71 -0.86 1.38
CA VAL A 989 35.79 0.02 0.63
C VAL A 989 35.86 -0.25 -0.86
N LEU A 990 37.07 -0.44 -1.42
CA LEU A 990 37.23 -0.75 -2.83
C LEU A 990 36.63 -2.11 -3.21
N LEU A 991 36.77 -3.11 -2.33
CA LEU A 991 36.12 -4.41 -2.49
C LEU A 991 34.59 -4.27 -2.56
N GLY A 992 33.98 -3.52 -1.63
CA GLY A 992 32.54 -3.28 -1.64
C GLY A 992 32.08 -2.48 -2.86
N LEU A 993 32.79 -1.40 -3.20
CA LEU A 993 32.50 -0.56 -4.37
C LEU A 993 32.60 -1.32 -5.69
N ALA A 994 33.59 -2.20 -5.85
CA ALA A 994 33.74 -3.00 -7.07
C ALA A 994 32.51 -3.89 -7.34
N VAL A 995 31.90 -4.44 -6.28
CA VAL A 995 30.66 -5.23 -6.37
C VAL A 995 29.45 -4.35 -6.72
N SER A 996 29.44 -3.09 -6.27
CA SER A 996 28.37 -2.12 -6.53
C SER A 996 28.44 -1.53 -7.95
N VAL A 997 29.63 -1.10 -8.38
CA VAL A 997 29.89 -0.50 -9.69
C VAL A 997 29.71 -1.52 -10.82
N GLY A 998 30.18 -2.75 -10.61
CA GLY A 998 29.98 -3.86 -11.54
C GLY A 998 28.64 -4.59 -11.39
N GLY A 999 27.70 -4.02 -10.62
CA GLY A 999 26.40 -4.59 -10.32
C GLY A 999 25.43 -4.63 -11.50
N LEU A 1000 24.17 -4.97 -11.21
CA LEU A 1000 23.08 -5.02 -12.22
C LEU A 1000 22.07 -3.89 -12.05
N THR A 1001 21.91 -3.36 -10.83
CA THR A 1001 20.92 -2.32 -10.53
C THR A 1001 21.41 -0.97 -11.02
N GLU A 1002 20.71 -0.37 -11.98
CA GLU A 1002 21.13 0.86 -12.66
C GLU A 1002 21.39 2.03 -11.71
N SER A 1003 20.50 2.28 -10.74
CA SER A 1003 20.68 3.36 -9.76
C SER A 1003 21.91 3.15 -8.89
N THR A 1004 22.09 1.95 -8.32
CA THR A 1004 23.27 1.58 -7.53
C THR A 1004 24.54 1.71 -8.35
N VAL A 1005 24.57 1.20 -9.58
CA VAL A 1005 25.71 1.32 -10.49
C VAL A 1005 26.00 2.80 -10.76
N ARG A 1006 25.01 3.59 -11.21
CA ARG A 1006 25.18 5.01 -11.52
C ARG A 1006 25.80 5.80 -10.37
N TYR A 1007 25.27 5.69 -9.16
CA TYR A 1007 25.74 6.50 -8.03
C TYR A 1007 27.01 5.95 -7.38
N SER A 1008 27.23 4.64 -7.36
CA SER A 1008 28.52 4.06 -6.92
C SER A 1008 29.65 4.40 -7.89
N THR A 1009 29.36 4.35 -9.20
CA THR A 1009 30.25 4.79 -10.28
C THR A 1009 30.58 6.28 -10.14
N GLN A 1010 29.58 7.13 -9.91
CA GLN A 1010 29.80 8.56 -9.69
C GLN A 1010 30.66 8.82 -8.44
N GLY A 1011 30.41 8.12 -7.33
CA GLY A 1011 31.20 8.25 -6.11
C GLY A 1011 32.66 7.80 -6.29
N LEU A 1012 32.88 6.64 -6.92
CA LEU A 1012 34.22 6.14 -7.22
C LEU A 1012 34.99 7.09 -8.13
N PHE A 1013 34.37 7.55 -9.23
CA PHE A 1013 35.05 8.43 -10.17
C PHE A 1013 35.26 9.84 -9.66
N GLY A 1014 34.34 10.37 -8.86
CA GLY A 1014 34.58 11.64 -8.16
C GLY A 1014 35.79 11.60 -7.23
N TYR A 1015 36.08 10.44 -6.61
CA TYR A 1015 37.34 10.24 -5.88
C TYR A 1015 38.54 10.14 -6.83
N MET A 1016 38.43 9.37 -7.92
CA MET A 1016 39.52 9.20 -8.88
C MET A 1016 39.95 10.52 -9.54
N GLU A 1017 39.03 11.41 -9.89
CA GLU A 1017 39.34 12.74 -10.43
C GLU A 1017 40.27 13.56 -9.51
N GLY A 1018 40.12 13.39 -8.18
CA GLY A 1018 40.98 14.06 -7.20
C GLY A 1018 42.39 13.44 -7.04
N VAL A 1019 42.59 12.22 -7.52
CA VAL A 1019 43.83 11.43 -7.33
C VAL A 1019 44.60 11.21 -8.64
N GLN A 1020 43.93 11.31 -9.79
CA GLN A 1020 44.51 11.02 -11.11
C GLN A 1020 45.71 11.90 -11.47
N GLY A 1021 45.86 13.08 -10.84
CA GLY A 1021 47.02 13.96 -11.00
C GLY A 1021 48.19 13.71 -10.03
N ASP A 1022 48.03 12.85 -9.02
CA ASP A 1022 49.06 12.50 -8.04
C ASP A 1022 49.58 11.07 -8.29
N PRO A 1023 50.81 10.91 -8.83
CA PRO A 1023 51.38 9.60 -9.14
C PRO A 1023 51.41 8.64 -7.95
N ARG A 1024 51.71 9.12 -6.73
CA ARG A 1024 51.84 8.25 -5.55
C ARG A 1024 50.49 7.74 -5.09
N ALA A 1025 49.50 8.64 -5.00
CA ALA A 1025 48.16 8.28 -4.58
C ALA A 1025 47.48 7.35 -5.61
N LEU A 1026 47.76 7.55 -6.91
CA LEU A 1026 47.31 6.66 -7.97
C LEU A 1026 47.98 5.28 -7.91
N GLU A 1027 49.29 5.21 -7.66
CA GLU A 1027 50.02 3.95 -7.44
C GLU A 1027 49.47 3.16 -6.24
N ASP A 1028 49.21 3.83 -5.12
CA ASP A 1028 48.63 3.23 -3.92
C ASP A 1028 47.23 2.66 -4.18
N PHE A 1029 46.39 3.43 -4.89
CA PHE A 1029 45.05 2.98 -5.28
C PHE A 1029 45.13 1.77 -6.22
N ALA A 1030 45.95 1.87 -7.27
CA ALA A 1030 46.14 0.81 -8.26
C ALA A 1030 46.69 -0.48 -7.64
N GLY A 1031 47.67 -0.35 -6.73
CA GLY A 1031 48.20 -1.47 -5.95
C GLY A 1031 47.13 -2.15 -5.09
N THR A 1032 46.25 -1.36 -4.47
CA THR A 1032 45.13 -1.88 -3.67
C THR A 1032 44.11 -2.58 -4.56
N LEU A 1033 43.76 -2.03 -5.72
CA LEU A 1033 42.85 -2.62 -6.70
C LEU A 1033 43.35 -3.99 -7.19
N LEU A 1034 44.64 -4.07 -7.52
CA LEU A 1034 45.28 -5.34 -7.91
C LEU A 1034 45.28 -6.36 -6.78
N ARG A 1035 45.47 -5.92 -5.53
CA ARG A 1035 45.39 -6.79 -4.36
C ARG A 1035 43.97 -7.33 -4.18
N VAL A 1036 42.94 -6.49 -4.27
CA VAL A 1036 41.53 -6.90 -4.23
C VAL A 1036 41.23 -7.96 -5.30
N PHE A 1037 41.72 -7.76 -6.53
CA PHE A 1037 41.53 -8.75 -7.59
C PHE A 1037 42.28 -10.06 -7.29
N LYS A 1038 43.55 -9.98 -6.89
CA LYS A 1038 44.37 -11.16 -6.55
C LYS A 1038 43.75 -11.99 -5.43
N ASP A 1039 43.28 -11.35 -4.36
CA ASP A 1039 42.74 -12.01 -3.18
C ASP A 1039 41.36 -12.65 -3.46
N ASN A 1040 40.69 -12.27 -4.56
CA ASN A 1040 39.37 -12.76 -4.97
C ASN A 1040 39.37 -13.48 -6.34
N LEU A 1041 40.51 -14.02 -6.76
CA LEU A 1041 40.57 -14.86 -7.96
C LEU A 1041 39.61 -16.05 -7.84
N LEU A 1042 38.89 -16.32 -8.92
CA LEU A 1042 37.89 -17.39 -9.04
C LEU A 1042 36.67 -17.24 -8.10
N ASN A 1043 36.54 -16.10 -7.41
CA ASN A 1043 35.33 -15.75 -6.66
C ASN A 1043 34.44 -14.86 -7.53
N ASP A 1044 33.56 -15.50 -8.32
CA ASP A 1044 32.73 -14.86 -9.35
C ASP A 1044 31.85 -13.72 -8.80
N ARG A 1045 31.48 -13.78 -7.51
CA ARG A 1045 30.73 -12.72 -6.83
C ARG A 1045 31.48 -11.38 -6.86
N VAL A 1046 32.80 -11.42 -6.77
CA VAL A 1046 33.67 -10.24 -6.73
C VAL A 1046 34.39 -10.05 -8.05
N SER A 1047 34.98 -11.10 -8.62
CA SER A 1047 35.84 -10.99 -9.80
C SER A 1047 35.09 -10.50 -11.05
N VAL A 1048 33.84 -10.94 -11.26
CA VAL A 1048 33.05 -10.52 -12.44
C VAL A 1048 32.62 -9.04 -12.35
N PRO A 1049 32.03 -8.55 -11.24
CA PRO A 1049 31.79 -7.12 -11.06
C PRO A 1049 33.08 -6.27 -11.09
N LEU A 1050 34.17 -6.79 -10.55
CA LEU A 1050 35.46 -6.11 -10.57
C LEU A 1050 36.00 -5.94 -11.99
N LEU A 1051 35.87 -6.95 -12.86
CA LEU A 1051 36.21 -6.82 -14.28
C LEU A 1051 35.38 -5.72 -14.98
N LYS A 1052 34.07 -5.64 -14.71
CA LYS A 1052 33.22 -4.55 -15.23
C LYS A 1052 33.60 -3.18 -14.67
N THR A 1053 34.03 -3.13 -13.42
CA THR A 1053 34.53 -1.90 -12.80
C THR A 1053 35.82 -1.46 -13.49
N LEU A 1054 36.77 -2.39 -13.67
CA LEU A 1054 38.03 -2.15 -14.37
C LEU A 1054 37.83 -1.66 -15.80
N ASP A 1055 36.88 -2.25 -16.53
CA ASP A 1055 36.49 -1.80 -17.88
C ASP A 1055 36.06 -0.33 -17.89
N GLN A 1056 35.13 0.04 -17.00
CA GLN A 1056 34.70 1.44 -16.86
C GLN A 1056 35.85 2.38 -16.46
N MET A 1057 36.74 1.95 -15.57
CA MET A 1057 37.89 2.77 -15.14
C MET A 1057 38.90 2.98 -16.27
N LEU A 1058 39.15 1.94 -17.08
CA LEU A 1058 40.02 2.01 -18.25
C LEU A 1058 39.43 2.88 -19.36
N ALA A 1059 38.13 2.77 -19.61
CA ALA A 1059 37.43 3.53 -20.64
C ALA A 1059 37.35 5.05 -20.32
N ARG A 1060 37.40 5.44 -19.04
CA ARG A 1060 37.41 6.85 -18.60
C ARG A 1060 38.80 7.43 -18.39
N GLY A 1061 39.86 6.71 -18.76
CA GLY A 1061 41.24 7.20 -18.66
C GLY A 1061 41.77 7.34 -17.23
N CYS A 1062 41.17 6.69 -16.23
CA CYS A 1062 41.60 6.86 -14.82
C CYS A 1062 43.07 6.48 -14.55
N PHE A 1063 43.72 5.79 -15.49
CA PHE A 1063 45.11 5.34 -15.41
C PHE A 1063 46.01 5.94 -16.51
N ASP A 1064 45.59 7.06 -17.15
CA ASP A 1064 46.32 7.67 -18.27
C ASP A 1064 47.78 7.99 -17.93
N LEU A 1065 48.09 8.40 -16.69
CA LEU A 1065 49.48 8.61 -16.23
C LEU A 1065 50.37 7.38 -16.43
N PHE A 1066 49.82 6.17 -16.28
CA PHE A 1066 50.55 4.92 -16.45
C PHE A 1066 50.80 4.57 -17.92
N THR A 1067 50.12 5.22 -18.87
CA THR A 1067 50.33 5.00 -20.31
C THR A 1067 51.62 5.62 -20.84
N ALA A 1068 52.19 6.58 -20.11
CA ALA A 1068 53.46 7.24 -20.47
C ALA A 1068 54.68 6.32 -20.33
N GLN A 1069 54.58 5.23 -19.56
CA GLN A 1069 55.65 4.25 -19.37
C GLN A 1069 55.33 2.96 -20.10
N GLU A 1070 56.25 2.48 -20.95
CA GLU A 1070 56.13 1.15 -21.55
C GLU A 1070 56.13 0.06 -20.48
N ASP A 1071 55.20 -0.89 -20.60
CA ASP A 1071 55.08 -2.05 -19.71
C ASP A 1071 55.01 -1.70 -18.21
N HIS A 1072 54.28 -0.64 -17.87
CA HIS A 1072 54.06 -0.22 -16.48
C HIS A 1072 53.64 -1.41 -15.57
N PRO A 1073 54.18 -1.54 -14.34
CA PRO A 1073 53.93 -2.70 -13.48
C PRO A 1073 52.43 -2.99 -13.21
N PHE A 1074 51.59 -1.95 -13.21
CA PHE A 1074 50.14 -2.09 -13.05
C PHE A 1074 49.52 -2.92 -14.18
N CYS A 1075 49.72 -2.53 -15.45
CA CYS A 1075 49.08 -3.19 -16.59
C CYS A 1075 49.65 -4.60 -16.83
N VAL A 1076 50.94 -4.83 -16.51
CA VAL A 1076 51.55 -6.17 -16.54
C VAL A 1076 50.86 -7.11 -15.55
N LYS A 1077 50.67 -6.66 -14.29
CA LYS A 1077 49.99 -7.44 -13.26
C LYS A 1077 48.50 -7.63 -13.57
N LEU A 1078 47.81 -6.59 -14.04
CA LEU A 1078 46.40 -6.64 -14.39
C LEU A 1078 46.15 -7.65 -15.51
N LEU A 1079 46.96 -7.64 -16.56
CA LEU A 1079 46.90 -8.63 -17.65
C LEU A 1079 47.07 -10.06 -17.13
N ALA A 1080 48.03 -10.29 -16.23
CA ALA A 1080 48.26 -11.60 -15.65
C ALA A 1080 47.05 -12.10 -14.84
N LEU A 1081 46.44 -11.24 -14.01
CA LEU A 1081 45.25 -11.56 -13.22
C LEU A 1081 44.03 -11.84 -14.11
N CYS A 1082 43.77 -10.98 -15.12
CA CYS A 1082 42.68 -11.20 -16.07
C CYS A 1082 42.82 -12.53 -16.82
N LYS A 1083 44.04 -12.88 -17.27
CA LYS A 1083 44.30 -14.15 -17.94
C LYS A 1083 44.06 -15.35 -17.04
N GLU A 1084 44.44 -15.26 -15.77
CA GLU A 1084 44.22 -16.33 -14.80
C GLU A 1084 42.73 -16.51 -14.48
N GLU A 1085 41.99 -15.42 -14.30
CA GLU A 1085 40.56 -15.42 -13.97
C GLU A 1085 39.69 -16.08 -15.06
N ILE A 1086 40.00 -15.81 -16.33
CA ILE A 1086 39.23 -16.37 -17.45
C ILE A 1086 39.77 -17.73 -17.93
N ARG A 1087 40.89 -18.21 -17.37
CA ARG A 1087 41.59 -19.39 -17.88
C ARG A 1087 40.69 -20.61 -17.83
N LYS A 1088 40.36 -21.16 -19.00
CA LYS A 1088 39.43 -22.31 -19.16
C LYS A 1088 38.03 -22.07 -18.59
N SER A 1089 37.64 -20.82 -18.36
CA SER A 1089 36.28 -20.49 -17.90
C SER A 1089 35.24 -20.88 -18.95
N LYS A 1090 34.09 -21.36 -18.48
CA LYS A 1090 32.89 -21.59 -19.30
C LYS A 1090 31.80 -20.55 -19.05
N ASP A 1091 32.00 -19.62 -18.11
CA ASP A 1091 31.05 -18.55 -17.85
C ASP A 1091 31.19 -17.46 -18.93
N VAL A 1092 30.15 -17.32 -19.74
CA VAL A 1092 30.08 -16.35 -20.83
C VAL A 1092 30.11 -14.91 -20.31
N GLN A 1093 29.52 -14.62 -19.14
CA GLN A 1093 29.51 -13.26 -18.58
C GLN A 1093 30.90 -12.86 -18.10
N LYS A 1094 31.58 -13.75 -17.37
CA LYS A 1094 32.99 -13.57 -16.99
C LYS A 1094 33.89 -13.37 -18.20
N LEU A 1095 33.72 -14.20 -19.25
CA LEU A 1095 34.52 -14.08 -20.48
C LEU A 1095 34.30 -12.73 -21.17
N ARG A 1096 33.05 -12.28 -21.29
CA ARG A 1096 32.71 -10.97 -21.89
C ARG A 1096 33.28 -9.80 -21.09
N ALA A 1097 33.17 -9.84 -19.77
CA ALA A 1097 33.77 -8.81 -18.91
C ALA A 1097 35.31 -8.80 -19.05
N GLY A 1098 35.94 -9.97 -19.16
CA GLY A 1098 37.38 -10.07 -19.44
C GLY A 1098 37.78 -9.49 -20.80
N VAL A 1099 36.98 -9.72 -21.86
CA VAL A 1099 37.21 -9.11 -23.18
C VAL A 1099 37.22 -7.59 -23.10
N ALA A 1100 36.25 -7.00 -22.39
CA ALA A 1100 36.14 -5.54 -22.27
C ALA A 1100 37.38 -4.94 -21.58
N VAL A 1101 37.85 -5.56 -20.49
CA VAL A 1101 39.10 -5.15 -19.82
C VAL A 1101 40.31 -5.31 -20.74
N PHE A 1102 40.39 -6.38 -21.53
CA PHE A 1102 41.46 -6.52 -22.53
C PHE A 1102 41.41 -5.42 -23.57
N CYS A 1103 40.23 -5.08 -24.11
CA CYS A 1103 40.09 -3.96 -25.04
C CYS A 1103 40.58 -2.64 -24.42
N GLY A 1104 40.24 -2.37 -23.16
CA GLY A 1104 40.75 -1.21 -22.43
C GLY A 1104 42.26 -1.23 -22.20
N LEU A 1105 42.86 -2.41 -21.93
CA LEU A 1105 44.30 -2.56 -21.72
C LEU A 1105 45.16 -2.30 -22.97
N VAL A 1106 44.57 -2.21 -24.17
CA VAL A 1106 45.33 -1.95 -25.41
C VAL A 1106 45.99 -0.56 -25.39
N GLN A 1107 45.43 0.40 -24.64
CA GLN A 1107 45.96 1.76 -24.53
C GLN A 1107 47.43 1.81 -24.04
N PHE A 1108 47.84 0.87 -23.17
CA PHE A 1108 49.21 0.81 -22.63
C PHE A 1108 50.23 0.34 -23.69
N PRO A 1109 51.31 1.09 -23.96
CA PRO A 1109 52.32 0.71 -24.97
C PRO A 1109 53.23 -0.44 -24.50
N GLY A 1110 54.03 -0.98 -25.43
CA GLY A 1110 55.04 -2.01 -25.13
C GLY A 1110 54.58 -3.47 -25.37
N ALA A 1111 55.15 -4.41 -24.61
CA ALA A 1111 54.84 -5.84 -24.71
C ALA A 1111 53.42 -6.19 -24.24
N VAL A 1112 52.85 -5.42 -23.30
CA VAL A 1112 51.47 -5.60 -22.81
C VAL A 1112 50.47 -5.49 -23.95
N ARG A 1113 50.55 -4.44 -24.80
CA ARG A 1113 49.68 -4.27 -25.97
C ARG A 1113 49.68 -5.49 -26.87
N ARG A 1114 50.87 -5.98 -27.24
CA ARG A 1114 51.03 -7.16 -28.11
C ARG A 1114 50.42 -8.41 -27.49
N ARG A 1115 50.60 -8.62 -26.18
CA ARG A 1115 50.05 -9.77 -25.45
C ARG A 1115 48.53 -9.71 -25.30
N VAL A 1116 47.97 -8.52 -25.13
CA VAL A 1116 46.53 -8.27 -25.06
C VAL A 1116 45.86 -8.55 -26.41
N LEU A 1117 46.40 -8.00 -27.50
CA LEU A 1117 45.91 -8.24 -28.87
C LEU A 1117 45.95 -9.74 -29.20
N LEU A 1118 47.04 -10.42 -28.84
CA LEU A 1118 47.13 -11.88 -28.98
C LEU A 1118 46.03 -12.61 -28.19
N GLN A 1119 45.73 -12.17 -26.97
CA GLN A 1119 44.69 -12.75 -26.13
C GLN A 1119 43.28 -12.54 -26.72
N LEU A 1120 42.99 -11.36 -27.27
CA LEU A 1120 41.74 -11.08 -27.99
C LEU A 1120 41.61 -11.97 -29.24
N CYS A 1121 42.69 -12.14 -30.00
CA CYS A 1121 42.73 -13.08 -31.14
C CYS A 1121 42.50 -14.55 -30.74
N LEU A 1122 42.85 -14.95 -29.52
CA LEU A 1122 42.48 -16.28 -29.00
C LEU A 1122 40.97 -16.37 -28.72
N LEU A 1123 40.37 -15.32 -28.16
CA LEU A 1123 38.94 -15.27 -27.83
C LEU A 1123 38.03 -15.17 -29.06
N LEU A 1124 38.52 -14.58 -30.17
CA LEU A 1124 37.86 -14.63 -31.48
C LEU A 1124 37.70 -16.05 -32.04
N CYS A 1125 38.43 -17.03 -31.52
CA CYS A 1125 38.32 -18.44 -31.87
C CYS A 1125 37.84 -19.30 -30.69
N HIS A 1126 37.15 -18.71 -29.70
CA HIS A 1126 36.62 -19.42 -28.55
C HIS A 1126 35.57 -20.49 -28.98
N PRO A 1127 35.43 -21.63 -28.27
CA PRO A 1127 34.42 -22.65 -28.60
C PRO A 1127 32.99 -22.13 -28.65
N PHE A 1128 32.66 -21.13 -27.82
CA PHE A 1128 31.31 -20.53 -27.78
C PHE A 1128 31.16 -19.41 -28.83
N PRO A 1129 30.25 -19.56 -29.83
CA PRO A 1129 30.00 -18.55 -30.86
C PRO A 1129 29.66 -17.17 -30.31
N VAL A 1130 28.89 -17.14 -29.21
CA VAL A 1130 28.44 -15.92 -28.53
C VAL A 1130 29.61 -15.08 -27.99
N VAL A 1131 30.69 -15.74 -27.55
CA VAL A 1131 31.91 -15.07 -27.08
C VAL A 1131 32.69 -14.51 -28.28
N ARG A 1132 32.79 -15.26 -29.38
CA ARG A 1132 33.47 -14.82 -30.61
C ARG A 1132 32.83 -13.56 -31.20
N LYS A 1133 31.51 -13.56 -31.37
CA LYS A 1133 30.75 -12.40 -31.87
C LYS A 1133 30.93 -11.16 -30.98
N SER A 1134 30.81 -11.34 -29.66
CA SER A 1134 31.01 -10.25 -28.69
C SER A 1134 32.44 -9.71 -28.73
N THR A 1135 33.43 -10.59 -28.88
CA THR A 1135 34.84 -10.19 -28.99
C THR A 1135 35.08 -9.40 -30.26
N ALA A 1136 34.54 -9.83 -31.40
CA ALA A 1136 34.68 -9.11 -32.67
C ALA A 1136 34.08 -7.69 -32.60
N SER A 1137 32.87 -7.54 -32.06
CA SER A 1137 32.23 -6.23 -31.89
C SER A 1137 33.03 -5.31 -30.97
N GLN A 1138 33.51 -5.80 -29.82
CA GLN A 1138 34.29 -4.97 -28.90
C GLN A 1138 35.70 -4.65 -29.43
N VAL A 1139 36.32 -5.55 -30.19
CA VAL A 1139 37.60 -5.27 -30.85
C VAL A 1139 37.43 -4.22 -31.95
N TYR A 1140 36.32 -4.26 -32.68
CA TYR A 1140 35.97 -3.24 -33.68
C TYR A 1140 35.85 -1.85 -33.05
N GLU A 1141 35.09 -1.73 -31.95
CA GLU A 1141 34.97 -0.48 -31.18
C GLU A 1141 36.30 -0.02 -30.59
N MET A 1142 37.11 -0.95 -30.08
CA MET A 1142 38.42 -0.67 -29.51
C MET A 1142 39.39 -0.10 -30.54
N VAL A 1143 39.44 -0.66 -31.75
CA VAL A 1143 40.31 -0.19 -32.84
C VAL A 1143 39.88 1.19 -33.36
N LEU A 1144 38.60 1.53 -33.27
CA LEU A 1144 38.11 2.88 -33.54
C LEU A 1144 38.49 3.89 -32.44
N THR A 1145 38.54 3.42 -31.19
CA THR A 1145 38.74 4.30 -30.02
C THR A 1145 40.23 4.59 -29.77
N TYR A 1146 41.10 3.61 -29.98
CA TYR A 1146 42.53 3.73 -29.68
C TYR A 1146 43.35 3.59 -30.97
N GLU A 1147 44.33 4.48 -31.16
CA GLU A 1147 45.26 4.46 -32.31
C GLU A 1147 46.29 3.33 -32.17
N VAL A 1148 45.84 2.09 -32.38
CA VAL A 1148 46.63 0.87 -32.11
C VAL A 1148 47.02 0.13 -33.38
N VAL A 1149 46.49 0.57 -34.53
CA VAL A 1149 46.72 0.04 -35.87
C VAL A 1149 47.20 1.17 -36.77
N ALA A 1150 48.11 0.88 -37.70
CA ALA A 1150 48.54 1.87 -38.69
C ALA A 1150 47.37 2.29 -39.60
N PRO A 1151 47.22 3.59 -39.94
CA PRO A 1151 46.12 4.07 -40.77
C PRO A 1151 45.95 3.32 -42.10
N ALA A 1152 47.05 2.84 -42.68
CA ALA A 1152 47.08 2.12 -43.95
C ALA A 1152 46.38 0.75 -43.93
N VAL A 1153 46.19 0.13 -42.76
CA VAL A 1153 45.56 -1.21 -42.63
C VAL A 1153 44.28 -1.18 -41.78
N LEU A 1154 43.85 0.00 -41.32
CA LEU A 1154 42.68 0.18 -40.48
C LEU A 1154 41.39 -0.29 -41.19
N ASP A 1155 41.14 0.17 -42.41
CA ASP A 1155 39.96 -0.21 -43.19
C ASP A 1155 39.88 -1.73 -43.42
N GLU A 1156 41.03 -2.38 -43.64
CA GLU A 1156 41.10 -3.82 -43.84
C GLU A 1156 40.82 -4.60 -42.54
N VAL A 1157 41.37 -4.13 -41.41
CA VAL A 1157 41.07 -4.71 -40.08
C VAL A 1157 39.57 -4.61 -39.77
N MET A 1158 38.97 -3.47 -40.08
CA MET A 1158 37.55 -3.21 -39.84
C MET A 1158 36.66 -4.09 -40.71
N ALA A 1159 36.97 -4.22 -42.00
CA ALA A 1159 36.27 -5.13 -42.92
C ALA A 1159 36.35 -6.58 -42.45
N VAL A 1160 37.52 -7.06 -42.01
CA VAL A 1160 37.65 -8.43 -41.47
C VAL A 1160 36.79 -8.64 -40.23
N LEU A 1161 36.70 -7.65 -39.34
CA LEU A 1161 35.88 -7.72 -38.13
C LEU A 1161 34.37 -7.65 -38.42
N SER A 1162 33.93 -6.85 -39.40
CA SER A 1162 32.52 -6.69 -39.76
C SER A 1162 31.97 -7.81 -40.66
N ASP A 1163 32.75 -8.21 -41.66
CA ASP A 1163 32.25 -9.06 -42.76
C ASP A 1163 32.37 -10.56 -42.42
N THR A 1164 33.19 -10.90 -41.43
CA THR A 1164 33.34 -12.27 -40.95
C THR A 1164 32.13 -12.69 -40.11
N ALA A 1165 31.45 -13.77 -40.51
CA ALA A 1165 30.47 -14.46 -39.67
C ALA A 1165 31.18 -15.18 -38.50
N TRP A 1166 31.39 -14.47 -37.38
CA TRP A 1166 32.14 -14.99 -36.21
C TRP A 1166 31.44 -16.15 -35.48
N ASP A 1167 30.20 -16.47 -35.82
CA ASP A 1167 29.46 -17.64 -35.34
C ASP A 1167 29.64 -18.89 -36.21
N ALA A 1168 30.30 -18.78 -37.38
CA ALA A 1168 30.63 -19.90 -38.27
C ALA A 1168 31.58 -20.94 -37.63
N GLU A 1169 31.81 -22.05 -38.33
CA GLU A 1169 32.70 -23.12 -37.86
C GLU A 1169 34.14 -22.64 -37.63
N LEU A 1170 34.80 -23.21 -36.61
CA LEU A 1170 36.15 -22.80 -36.19
C LEU A 1170 37.20 -22.79 -37.32
N PRO A 1171 37.22 -23.70 -38.30
CA PRO A 1171 38.17 -23.61 -39.41
C PRO A 1171 38.05 -22.32 -40.23
N VAL A 1172 36.82 -21.87 -40.49
CA VAL A 1172 36.52 -20.63 -41.24
C VAL A 1172 36.97 -19.41 -40.45
N VAL A 1173 36.58 -19.36 -39.17
CA VAL A 1173 36.91 -18.24 -38.27
C VAL A 1173 38.42 -18.15 -38.00
N ARG A 1174 39.12 -19.28 -37.91
CA ARG A 1174 40.58 -19.32 -37.72
C ARG A 1174 41.36 -18.70 -38.87
N ALA A 1175 40.89 -18.88 -40.11
CA ALA A 1175 41.52 -18.27 -41.28
C ALA A 1175 41.44 -16.74 -41.22
N GLN A 1176 40.27 -16.20 -40.93
CA GLN A 1176 40.06 -14.75 -40.78
C GLN A 1176 40.81 -14.17 -39.58
N ARG A 1177 40.82 -14.88 -38.44
CA ARG A 1177 41.64 -14.50 -37.27
C ARG A 1177 43.14 -14.48 -37.58
N ASN A 1178 43.66 -15.44 -38.36
CA ASN A 1178 45.08 -15.44 -38.74
C ASN A 1178 45.44 -14.22 -39.60
N ARG A 1179 44.58 -13.86 -40.56
CA ARG A 1179 44.69 -12.61 -41.34
C ARG A 1179 44.69 -11.39 -40.42
N LEU A 1180 43.78 -11.36 -39.44
CA LEU A 1180 43.73 -10.30 -38.43
C LEU A 1180 45.02 -10.22 -37.58
N CYS A 1181 45.62 -11.35 -37.21
CA CYS A 1181 46.91 -11.37 -36.48
C CYS A 1181 48.05 -10.73 -37.29
N GLU A 1182 48.08 -10.96 -38.62
CA GLU A 1182 49.07 -10.34 -39.51
C GLU A 1182 48.89 -8.83 -39.61
N LEU A 1183 47.65 -8.38 -39.80
CA LEU A 1183 47.31 -6.95 -39.85
C LEU A 1183 47.60 -6.21 -38.53
N LEU A 1184 47.44 -6.89 -37.39
CA LEU A 1184 47.71 -6.34 -36.05
C LEU A 1184 49.18 -6.53 -35.60
N GLY A 1185 50.04 -7.15 -36.41
CA GLY A 1185 51.46 -7.36 -36.08
C GLY A 1185 51.69 -8.29 -34.86
N VAL A 1186 50.81 -9.26 -34.63
CA VAL A 1186 50.92 -10.23 -33.51
C VAL A 1186 51.13 -11.66 -34.02
N PRO A 1187 51.85 -12.53 -33.28
CA PRO A 1187 52.13 -13.88 -33.74
C PRO A 1187 50.85 -14.72 -33.89
N ARG A 1188 50.75 -15.50 -34.97
CA ARG A 1188 49.63 -16.42 -35.18
C ARG A 1188 49.61 -17.49 -34.08
N PRO A 1189 48.51 -17.68 -33.33
CA PRO A 1189 48.45 -18.73 -32.31
C PRO A 1189 48.53 -20.13 -32.92
N GLN A 1190 49.46 -20.93 -32.41
CA GLN A 1190 49.71 -22.30 -32.86
C GLN A 1190 48.79 -23.30 -32.14
N LEU A 1191 48.35 -24.34 -32.85
CA LEU A 1191 47.61 -25.45 -32.25
C LEU A 1191 48.57 -26.29 -31.41
N VAL A 1192 48.36 -26.33 -30.10
CA VAL A 1192 49.03 -27.32 -29.25
C VAL A 1192 48.27 -28.64 -29.40
N PRO A 1193 48.87 -29.71 -29.97
CA PRO A 1193 48.22 -31.01 -30.04
C PRO A 1193 47.91 -31.48 -28.62
N LYS A 1194 46.67 -31.94 -28.37
CA LYS A 1194 46.34 -32.59 -27.10
C LYS A 1194 47.25 -33.82 -26.96
N PRO A 1195 48.02 -33.99 -25.87
CA PRO A 1195 48.63 -35.30 -25.59
C PRO A 1195 47.49 -36.31 -25.50
N GLY A 1196 47.54 -37.34 -26.35
CA GLY A 1196 46.48 -38.32 -26.48
C GLY A 1196 46.22 -39.02 -25.15
N ALA A 1197 44.95 -39.09 -24.76
CA ALA A 1197 44.50 -40.14 -23.87
C ALA A 1197 44.37 -41.40 -24.73
N CYS A 1198 45.34 -42.32 -24.57
CA CYS A 1198 45.00 -43.74 -24.54
C CYS A 1198 44.19 -44.02 -23.28
#